data_AF-A0A0A1U7F2-F1
#
_entry.id   AF-A0A0A1U7F2-F1
#
_cell.length_a   1.000
_cell.length_b   1.000
_cell.length_c   1.000
_cell.angle_alpha   90.00
_cell.angle_beta   90.00
_cell.angle_gamma   90.00
#
_symmetry.space_group_name_H-M   'P 1'
#
loop_
_entity.id
_entity.type
_entity.pdbx_description
1 polymer ?
#
loop_
_entity_poly.entity_id
_entity_poly.type
_entity_poly.pdbx_seq_one_letter_code
_entity_poly.pdbx_strand_id
1 'polypeptide(L)'
;MYNQLNWGTLHEMNHHMEGTLTSYNNRGRWGMDIHETNNNVMNAMFHIEYTNVAGNRENGIGDWGFITDGYWTMKDVYLGNVKSYIQLRSYVAPAFSFGTQAVKQVIKNYYNLFYEEDYGTKFNKDRNDTGIYCLLTARAIERDTRYFCKIFGYEIDSAIASYIKGLNYKTWFPFYNLYSNSYDGNKYGRVYHVPYQIKTRLNFNEKTAMDNTTTKVKFEILDGFKKGTIEEISSGVYDYTANFKPNETDTFKVKMTFNVNGESGSIVFGGEFVTTNKMKKVDVYTLESKPSNIQKAEEMIKDKEPNSMRTSSSAGIAAYNDKVGEVDKSTVNIMRGNLVVPDSGYYTLFVKCDDYGKLEVNMSGELEKIGERGSYLGSYDKTNANTFKTVVLKKEETYEYIITNVNTGGQGSFDIGYCYHGDRESDVDMDKCTPANIPTNWVFCDGLTKSDVETPYVFPEIKYPRKIYNLNYKMYTVKDCNSTVCGVECLELPIKHDDSNVCENIFDRDTNTIYHSKYSGNGTPFPTTYKFNYTEIAKFDSIEMKFRRSEDSFGLFNMYCGNEKEEYVNILSVTENKTQQQKTFTFDKIYECKYIKMDVQNNAAGNKYVVLQDFNMFLSQSYKNLAKPTAKTFNVIGFKTKSALGYFENVLLENEKAGEGQIEFKMKGSKLGVFGEYRGGMGSWTLLVDGKAPTMDQELQSNSNIQRTLYQVFTFDEGTHNMILKVKEGFVNIDVVGFE
;
A
#
# COMPACT_ATOMS: atom_id res chain seq x y z
N MET A 1 -11.31 -7.04 1.40
CA MET A 1 -10.50 -5.94 1.96
C MET A 1 -9.48 -5.53 0.92
N TYR A 2 -9.70 -4.42 0.21
CA TYR A 2 -8.66 -3.76 -0.57
C TYR A 2 -7.80 -2.98 0.43
N ASN A 3 -6.72 -3.58 0.91
CA ASN A 3 -5.78 -2.88 1.77
C ASN A 3 -5.14 -1.72 0.99
N GLN A 4 -5.28 -0.53 1.56
CA GLN A 4 -4.31 0.58 1.55
C GLN A 4 -3.67 0.91 0.20
N LEU A 5 -4.30 1.78 -0.61
CA LEU A 5 -3.68 2.79 -1.49
C LEU A 5 -2.47 2.37 -2.39
N ASN A 6 -2.06 1.11 -2.47
CA ASN A 6 -0.76 0.68 -2.98
C ASN A 6 0.41 1.64 -2.65
N TRP A 7 0.39 2.26 -1.46
CA TRP A 7 1.28 3.39 -1.15
C TRP A 7 2.74 2.99 -1.28
N GLY A 8 3.12 1.84 -0.69
CA GLY A 8 4.50 1.33 -0.73
C GLY A 8 5.01 1.09 -2.15
N THR A 9 4.26 0.39 -3.01
CA THR A 9 4.70 0.12 -4.38
C THR A 9 4.84 1.42 -5.19
N LEU A 10 3.87 2.34 -5.10
CA LEU A 10 3.94 3.62 -5.81
C LEU A 10 5.06 4.51 -5.27
N HIS A 11 5.30 4.48 -3.97
CA HIS A 11 6.42 5.15 -3.31
C HIS A 11 7.77 4.68 -3.86
N GLU A 12 8.00 3.37 -3.92
CA GLU A 12 9.24 2.79 -4.46
C GLU A 12 9.40 3.06 -5.96
N MET A 13 8.30 2.99 -6.72
CA MET A 13 8.30 3.40 -8.13
C MET A 13 8.68 4.88 -8.30
N ASN A 14 8.21 5.73 -7.40
CA ASN A 14 8.46 7.17 -7.47
C ASN A 14 9.92 7.55 -7.14
N HIS A 15 10.67 6.76 -6.39
CA HIS A 15 12.13 6.97 -6.25
C HIS A 15 12.85 6.98 -7.60
N HIS A 16 12.36 6.18 -8.57
CA HIS A 16 12.91 6.16 -9.92
C HIS A 16 12.61 7.45 -10.71
N MET A 17 11.68 8.29 -10.23
CA MET A 17 11.31 9.58 -10.83
C MET A 17 12.15 10.75 -10.29
N GLU A 18 12.92 10.55 -9.21
CA GLU A 18 13.69 11.60 -8.53
C GLU A 18 15.04 11.94 -9.20
N GLY A 19 15.44 11.21 -10.25
CA GLY A 19 16.69 11.39 -10.98
C GLY A 19 17.93 10.82 -10.26
N THR A 20 19.08 10.80 -10.95
CA THR A 20 20.31 10.12 -10.47
C THR A 20 21.02 10.84 -9.32
N LEU A 21 21.44 10.05 -8.33
CA LEU A 21 22.20 10.38 -7.10
C LEU A 21 23.70 10.67 -7.31
N THR A 22 24.15 10.99 -8.53
CA THR A 22 25.58 11.22 -8.76
C THR A 22 26.01 12.54 -8.14
N SER A 23 26.99 12.45 -7.23
CA SER A 23 27.57 13.45 -6.33
C SER A 23 28.04 14.79 -6.92
N TYR A 24 27.85 15.02 -8.22
CA TYR A 24 28.44 16.16 -8.89
C TYR A 24 27.47 17.23 -9.39
N ASN A 25 26.14 17.11 -9.21
CA ASN A 25 25.26 18.20 -9.69
C ASN A 25 23.89 18.42 -9.04
N ASN A 26 23.34 17.60 -8.13
CA ASN A 26 22.01 17.85 -7.50
C ASN A 26 20.86 18.20 -8.49
N ARG A 27 21.02 17.91 -9.79
CA ARG A 27 20.13 18.39 -10.87
C ARG A 27 18.83 17.61 -10.99
N GLY A 28 18.72 16.42 -10.38
CA GLY A 28 17.52 15.58 -10.44
C GLY A 28 16.48 15.90 -9.36
N ARG A 29 16.89 16.42 -8.20
CA ARG A 29 16.03 16.56 -7.02
C ARG A 29 15.53 17.99 -6.87
N TRP A 30 14.35 18.18 -6.29
CA TRP A 30 13.76 19.50 -6.01
C TRP A 30 13.57 19.66 -4.49
N GLY A 31 13.79 20.86 -3.95
CA GLY A 31 13.34 21.20 -2.59
C GLY A 31 14.26 21.01 -1.38
N MET A 32 13.62 21.01 -0.20
CA MET A 32 14.20 21.17 1.15
C MET A 32 14.47 19.85 1.91
N ASP A 33 14.14 18.69 1.32
CA ASP A 33 14.46 17.36 1.86
C ASP A 33 14.40 16.33 0.72
N ILE A 34 15.37 15.42 0.68
CA ILE A 34 15.84 14.81 -0.57
C ILE A 34 15.77 13.28 -0.63
N HIS A 35 15.48 12.60 0.49
CA HIS A 35 15.56 11.13 0.54
C HIS A 35 14.22 10.40 0.63
N GLU A 36 13.15 11.00 1.17
CA GLU A 36 11.84 10.35 1.29
C GLU A 36 10.65 11.32 1.15
N THR A 37 10.90 12.52 0.64
CA THR A 37 9.85 13.55 0.53
C THR A 37 9.29 13.64 -0.89
N ASN A 38 10.13 13.75 -1.94
CA ASN A 38 9.64 14.03 -3.30
C ASN A 38 8.83 12.87 -3.89
N ASN A 39 9.31 11.64 -3.72
CA ASN A 39 8.59 10.39 -4.00
C ASN A 39 7.20 10.38 -3.33
N ASN A 40 7.12 10.76 -2.06
CA ASN A 40 5.86 10.82 -1.31
C ASN A 40 4.98 12.01 -1.73
N VAL A 41 5.54 13.13 -2.17
CA VAL A 41 4.75 14.24 -2.75
C VAL A 41 4.10 13.79 -4.05
N MET A 42 4.85 13.12 -4.94
CA MET A 42 4.29 12.57 -6.20
C MET A 42 3.21 11.53 -5.92
N ASN A 43 3.44 10.66 -4.93
CA ASN A 43 2.47 9.65 -4.50
C ASN A 43 1.21 10.31 -3.94
N ALA A 44 1.38 11.30 -3.06
CA ALA A 44 0.28 12.07 -2.48
C ALA A 44 -0.53 12.79 -3.57
N MET A 45 0.12 13.41 -4.56
CA MET A 45 -0.57 14.05 -5.68
C MET A 45 -1.40 13.06 -6.49
N PHE A 46 -0.87 11.87 -6.78
CA PHE A 46 -1.64 10.80 -7.44
C PHE A 46 -2.87 10.46 -6.61
N HIS A 47 -2.69 10.26 -5.30
CA HIS A 47 -3.83 10.03 -4.43
C HIS A 47 -4.79 11.21 -4.38
N ILE A 48 -4.36 12.46 -4.35
CA ILE A 48 -5.27 13.62 -4.34
C ILE A 48 -6.09 13.69 -5.64
N GLU A 49 -5.49 13.39 -6.80
CA GLU A 49 -6.20 13.37 -8.09
C GLU A 49 -7.16 12.18 -8.22
N TYR A 50 -6.79 11.02 -7.69
CA TYR A 50 -7.48 9.75 -7.92
C TYR A 50 -8.13 9.16 -6.67
N THR A 51 -8.11 9.82 -5.51
CA THR A 51 -8.90 9.39 -4.35
C THR A 51 -10.19 10.18 -4.30
N ASN A 52 -11.15 9.73 -5.10
CA ASN A 52 -12.56 9.79 -4.69
C ASN A 52 -12.89 8.66 -3.70
N VAL A 53 -11.87 8.09 -3.04
CA VAL A 53 -12.06 7.12 -1.97
C VAL A 53 -12.71 7.86 -0.83
N ALA A 54 -14.02 7.68 -0.78
CA ALA A 54 -14.87 8.13 0.26
C ALA A 54 -14.42 7.38 1.54
N GLY A 55 -14.03 8.15 2.54
CA GLY A 55 -13.49 7.64 3.80
C GLY A 55 -14.20 8.31 4.96
N ASN A 56 -14.38 7.60 6.07
CA ASN A 56 -14.89 8.21 7.28
C ASN A 56 -13.82 9.15 7.86
N ARG A 57 -13.83 10.42 7.42
CA ARG A 57 -12.81 11.43 7.77
C ARG A 57 -12.84 11.77 9.26
N GLU A 58 -13.94 11.53 9.97
CA GLU A 58 -14.11 11.89 11.39
C GLU A 58 -13.31 11.00 12.33
N ASN A 59 -13.19 9.71 12.02
CA ASN A 59 -12.48 8.72 12.84
C ASN A 59 -10.95 8.74 12.68
N GLY A 60 -10.40 9.76 12.01
CA GLY A 60 -9.00 9.80 11.63
C GLY A 60 -8.72 9.09 10.30
N ILE A 61 -7.60 9.45 9.66
CA ILE A 61 -7.11 8.74 8.48
C ILE A 61 -5.87 7.95 8.89
N GLY A 62 -5.94 6.63 8.83
CA GLY A 62 -4.80 5.74 9.13
C GLY A 62 -3.67 5.81 8.09
N ASP A 63 -2.50 5.34 8.49
CA ASP A 63 -1.25 5.31 7.69
C ASP A 63 -0.94 6.66 7.01
N TRP A 64 -0.45 6.64 5.77
CA TRP A 64 -0.12 7.81 4.95
C TRP A 64 -1.35 8.57 4.44
N GLY A 65 -2.57 8.09 4.67
CA GLY A 65 -3.76 8.69 4.08
C GLY A 65 -4.00 10.15 4.53
N PHE A 66 -3.49 10.56 5.70
CA PHE A 66 -3.63 11.93 6.19
C PHE A 66 -3.06 12.98 5.21
N ILE A 67 -2.00 12.63 4.46
CA ILE A 67 -1.30 13.55 3.54
C ILE A 67 -2.07 13.81 2.24
N THR A 68 -3.18 13.10 2.04
CA THR A 68 -4.06 13.23 0.88
C THR A 68 -5.32 14.03 1.21
N ASP A 69 -5.35 14.65 2.39
CA ASP A 69 -6.50 15.36 2.94
C ASP A 69 -6.07 16.69 3.55
N GLY A 70 -6.63 17.81 3.08
CA GLY A 70 -6.21 19.15 3.53
C GLY A 70 -6.43 19.39 5.03
N TYR A 71 -7.54 18.90 5.60
CA TYR A 71 -7.82 19.06 7.03
C TYR A 71 -6.80 18.29 7.87
N TRP A 72 -6.60 17.00 7.60
CA TRP A 72 -5.65 16.18 8.37
C TRP A 72 -4.19 16.55 8.11
N THR A 73 -3.87 17.03 6.90
CA THR A 73 -2.54 17.58 6.57
C THR A 73 -2.21 18.81 7.40
N MET A 74 -3.17 19.72 7.63
CA MET A 74 -2.90 20.98 8.33
C MET A 74 -3.24 20.98 9.82
N LYS A 75 -4.17 20.14 10.27
CA LYS A 75 -4.60 20.09 11.68
C LYS A 75 -3.41 19.96 12.64
N ASP A 76 -2.53 19.00 12.36
CA ASP A 76 -1.35 18.75 13.20
C ASP A 76 -0.35 19.90 13.17
N VAL A 77 -0.24 20.61 12.05
CA VAL A 77 0.62 21.79 11.91
C VAL A 77 0.16 22.89 12.85
N TYR A 78 -1.16 23.12 12.95
CA TYR A 78 -1.73 24.12 13.85
C TYR A 78 -1.74 23.71 15.33
N LEU A 79 -1.81 22.41 15.62
CA LEU A 79 -1.69 21.89 16.97
C LEU A 79 -0.25 21.86 17.48
N GLY A 80 0.75 22.17 16.64
CA GLY A 80 2.17 22.10 16.99
C GLY A 80 2.66 20.68 17.27
N ASN A 81 1.87 19.67 16.90
CA ASN A 81 2.07 18.27 17.31
C ASN A 81 3.09 17.51 16.46
N VAL A 82 3.63 18.10 15.38
CA VAL A 82 4.45 17.32 14.44
C VAL A 82 5.58 18.15 13.79
N LYS A 83 6.83 17.76 14.09
CA LYS A 83 8.04 18.05 13.29
C LYS A 83 8.27 17.01 12.17
N SER A 84 7.65 15.83 12.23
CA SER A 84 7.78 14.79 11.20
C SER A 84 7.00 15.12 9.93
N TYR A 85 7.62 14.86 8.77
CA TYR A 85 7.02 15.09 7.45
C TYR A 85 6.59 16.54 7.16
N ILE A 86 7.22 17.52 7.83
CA ILE A 86 6.87 18.94 7.68
C ILE A 86 7.07 19.41 6.23
N GLN A 87 8.13 18.94 5.57
CA GLN A 87 8.40 19.21 4.17
C GLN A 87 7.31 18.63 3.28
N LEU A 88 7.00 17.34 3.44
CA LEU A 88 5.93 16.67 2.69
C LEU A 88 4.59 17.40 2.83
N ARG A 89 4.18 17.74 4.06
CA ARG A 89 2.95 18.51 4.35
C ARG A 89 2.96 19.87 3.65
N SER A 90 4.09 20.59 3.70
CA SER A 90 4.22 21.88 3.03
C SER A 90 4.07 21.77 1.51
N TYR A 91 4.63 20.72 0.89
CA TYR A 91 4.58 20.53 -0.55
C TYR A 91 3.20 20.14 -1.06
N VAL A 92 2.43 19.37 -0.29
CA VAL A 92 1.09 18.94 -0.70
C VAL A 92 0.01 19.97 -0.38
N ALA A 93 0.22 20.84 0.61
CA ALA A 93 -0.77 21.83 1.03
C ALA A 93 -1.31 22.70 -0.14
N PRO A 94 -0.48 23.20 -1.09
CA PRO A 94 -0.97 23.93 -2.26
C PRO A 94 -1.98 23.14 -3.10
N ALA A 95 -1.90 21.81 -3.11
CA ALA A 95 -2.81 20.98 -3.90
C ALA A 95 -4.26 21.10 -3.42
N PHE A 96 -4.49 21.30 -2.14
CA PHE A 96 -5.84 21.38 -1.59
C PHE A 96 -6.49 22.75 -1.86
N SER A 97 -5.70 23.81 -1.98
CA SER A 97 -6.20 25.16 -2.31
C SER A 97 -6.27 25.45 -3.80
N PHE A 98 -5.35 24.90 -4.60
CA PHE A 98 -5.14 25.31 -6.00
C PHE A 98 -4.99 24.12 -6.97
N GLY A 99 -5.14 22.91 -6.46
CA GLY A 99 -4.99 21.69 -7.24
C GLY A 99 -3.57 21.19 -7.35
N THR A 100 -3.43 19.92 -7.69
CA THR A 100 -2.13 19.27 -7.92
C THR A 100 -1.30 19.97 -8.99
N GLN A 101 -1.92 20.75 -9.89
CA GLN A 101 -1.20 21.61 -10.84
C GLN A 101 -0.34 22.68 -10.15
N ALA A 102 -0.76 23.20 -9.00
CA ALA A 102 0.07 24.10 -8.21
C ALA A 102 1.38 23.44 -7.79
N VAL A 103 1.31 22.20 -7.29
CA VAL A 103 2.51 21.43 -6.90
C VAL A 103 3.38 21.14 -8.13
N LYS A 104 2.77 20.76 -9.27
CA LYS A 104 3.49 20.62 -10.55
C LYS A 104 4.21 21.91 -10.96
N GLN A 105 3.59 23.07 -10.72
CA GLN A 105 4.19 24.36 -11.04
C GLN A 105 5.32 24.73 -10.08
N VAL A 106 5.22 24.40 -8.78
CA VAL A 106 6.34 24.52 -7.83
C VAL A 106 7.55 23.73 -8.33
N ILE A 107 7.33 22.48 -8.74
CA ILE A 107 8.38 21.60 -9.31
C ILE A 107 9.00 22.24 -10.55
N LYS A 108 8.19 22.74 -11.49
CA LYS A 108 8.68 23.45 -12.70
C LYS A 108 9.50 24.69 -12.35
N ASN A 109 9.04 25.50 -11.39
CA ASN A 109 9.75 26.69 -10.93
C ASN A 109 11.13 26.31 -10.37
N TYR A 110 11.23 25.16 -9.72
CA TYR A 110 12.51 24.62 -9.24
C TYR A 110 13.48 24.23 -10.36
N TYR A 111 13.02 23.76 -11.52
CA TYR A 111 13.88 23.36 -12.64
C TYR A 111 14.19 24.51 -13.60
N ASN A 112 13.32 25.50 -13.68
CA ASN A 112 13.42 26.59 -14.66
C ASN A 112 13.63 27.92 -13.95
N LEU A 113 12.59 28.43 -13.29
CA LEU A 113 12.54 29.79 -12.76
C LEU A 113 13.68 30.11 -11.78
N PHE A 114 14.09 29.15 -10.93
CA PHE A 114 15.22 29.32 -10.02
C PHE A 114 16.52 29.70 -10.74
N TYR A 115 16.78 29.10 -11.91
CA TYR A 115 17.96 29.34 -12.71
C TYR A 115 17.78 30.53 -13.67
N GLU A 116 16.61 30.65 -14.29
CA GLU A 116 16.29 31.75 -15.22
C GLU A 116 16.38 33.13 -14.56
N GLU A 117 15.97 33.23 -13.29
CA GLU A 117 15.99 34.46 -12.50
C GLU A 117 17.23 34.60 -11.62
N ASP A 118 18.17 33.65 -11.72
CA ASP A 118 19.41 33.56 -10.96
C ASP A 118 19.19 33.77 -9.44
N TYR A 119 18.15 33.12 -8.89
CA TYR A 119 17.78 33.29 -7.48
C TYR A 119 18.86 32.81 -6.51
N GLY A 120 19.69 31.85 -6.93
CA GLY A 120 20.84 31.41 -6.16
C GLY A 120 21.81 32.57 -5.88
N THR A 121 22.22 33.29 -6.92
CA THR A 121 23.13 34.43 -6.80
C THR A 121 22.43 35.65 -6.22
N LYS A 122 21.22 35.96 -6.69
CA LYS A 122 20.46 37.15 -6.30
C LYS A 122 20.21 37.25 -4.79
N PHE A 123 19.96 36.11 -4.15
CA PHE A 123 19.70 36.05 -2.71
C PHE A 123 20.83 35.41 -1.92
N ASN A 124 21.90 34.94 -2.58
CA ASN A 124 22.98 34.18 -1.99
C ASN A 124 22.46 32.97 -1.18
N LYS A 125 21.58 32.18 -1.80
CA LYS A 125 20.88 31.05 -1.18
C LYS A 125 20.92 29.80 -2.04
N ASP A 126 21.03 28.66 -1.39
CA ASP A 126 20.92 27.38 -2.06
C ASP A 126 19.47 27.08 -2.48
N ARG A 127 19.31 26.23 -3.48
CA ARG A 127 18.01 25.78 -3.99
C ARG A 127 17.18 25.05 -2.91
N ASN A 128 17.81 24.46 -1.91
CA ASN A 128 17.12 23.77 -0.81
C ASN A 128 16.78 24.70 0.37
N ASP A 129 17.04 26.01 0.27
CA ASP A 129 16.68 26.99 1.30
C ASP A 129 15.16 27.15 1.42
N THR A 130 14.67 27.28 2.66
CA THR A 130 13.24 27.42 2.95
C THR A 130 12.64 28.71 2.42
N GLY A 131 13.40 29.80 2.41
CA GLY A 131 13.00 31.05 1.78
C GLY A 131 12.86 30.92 0.27
N ILE A 132 13.76 30.19 -0.39
CA ILE A 132 13.65 29.87 -1.82
C ILE A 132 12.40 29.03 -2.10
N TYR A 133 12.10 28.03 -1.27
CA TYR A 133 10.85 27.27 -1.38
C TYR A 133 9.62 28.19 -1.28
N CYS A 134 9.58 29.07 -0.28
CA CYS A 134 8.49 30.01 -0.09
C CYS A 134 8.30 30.92 -1.30
N LEU A 135 9.39 31.42 -1.88
CA LEU A 135 9.38 32.24 -3.08
C LEU A 135 8.87 31.47 -4.30
N LEU A 136 9.41 30.28 -4.59
CA LEU A 136 9.00 29.49 -5.76
C LEU A 136 7.55 29.03 -5.63
N THR A 137 7.09 28.77 -4.40
CA THR A 137 5.68 28.51 -4.11
C THR A 137 4.82 29.74 -4.36
N ALA A 138 5.23 30.93 -3.89
CA ALA A 138 4.51 32.18 -4.16
C ALA A 138 4.36 32.44 -5.67
N ARG A 139 5.42 32.16 -6.43
CA ARG A 139 5.42 32.27 -7.89
C ARG A 139 4.55 31.20 -8.57
N ALA A 140 4.39 30.02 -7.97
CA ALA A 140 3.59 28.94 -8.54
C ALA A 140 2.08 29.14 -8.36
N ILE A 141 1.66 29.72 -7.22
CA ILE A 141 0.25 29.86 -6.86
C ILE A 141 -0.26 31.32 -6.94
N GLU A 142 0.64 32.27 -7.23
CA GLU A 142 0.36 33.70 -7.25
C GLU A 142 -0.31 34.19 -5.96
N ARG A 143 0.23 33.73 -4.83
CA ARG A 143 -0.18 34.14 -3.49
C ARG A 143 1.02 34.52 -2.66
N ASP A 144 0.79 35.42 -1.71
CA ASP A 144 1.78 35.72 -0.69
C ASP A 144 1.86 34.55 0.30
N THR A 145 3.00 33.86 0.26
CA THR A 145 3.28 32.64 1.05
C THR A 145 3.96 32.93 2.38
N ARG A 146 4.20 34.20 2.74
CA ARG A 146 4.93 34.52 3.98
C ARG A 146 4.19 34.02 5.21
N TYR A 147 2.87 34.16 5.24
CA TYR A 147 2.04 33.60 6.30
C TYR A 147 2.06 32.07 6.30
N PHE A 148 1.84 31.44 5.14
CA PHE A 148 1.91 30.00 4.96
C PHE A 148 3.23 29.41 5.49
N CYS A 149 4.37 29.96 5.07
CA CYS A 149 5.68 29.47 5.47
C CYS A 149 5.97 29.67 6.95
N LYS A 150 5.49 30.78 7.55
CA LYS A 150 5.58 31.00 9.00
C LYS A 150 4.86 29.90 9.80
N ILE A 151 3.70 29.43 9.34
CA ILE A 151 2.96 28.33 9.98
C ILE A 151 3.79 27.05 10.01
N PHE A 152 4.58 26.78 8.97
CA PHE A 152 5.49 25.64 8.89
C PHE A 152 6.83 25.86 9.62
N GLY A 153 7.00 26.99 10.33
CA GLY A 153 8.25 27.32 11.02
C GLY A 153 9.43 27.57 10.08
N TYR A 154 9.17 27.87 8.81
CA TYR A 154 10.21 28.16 7.83
C TYR A 154 10.76 29.56 7.99
N GLU A 155 12.09 29.66 8.07
CA GLU A 155 12.78 30.94 8.05
C GLU A 155 12.75 31.52 6.63
N ILE A 156 12.40 32.80 6.54
CA ILE A 156 12.44 33.56 5.29
C ILE A 156 13.33 34.77 5.55
N ASP A 157 14.45 34.83 4.83
CA ASP A 157 15.33 35.99 4.90
C ASP A 157 14.59 37.29 4.52
N SER A 158 14.97 38.40 5.15
CA SER A 158 14.34 39.71 4.96
C SER A 158 14.30 40.18 3.50
N ALA A 159 15.33 39.87 2.70
CA ALA A 159 15.39 40.24 1.29
C ALA A 159 14.37 39.43 0.47
N ILE A 160 14.26 38.12 0.72
CA ILE A 160 13.28 37.25 0.07
C ILE A 160 11.86 37.62 0.50
N ALA A 161 11.64 37.84 1.80
CA ALA A 161 10.34 38.26 2.32
C ALA A 161 9.89 39.62 1.72
N SER A 162 10.83 40.55 1.55
CA SER A 162 10.56 41.84 0.89
C SER A 162 10.25 41.65 -0.60
N TYR A 163 10.96 40.73 -1.28
CA TYR A 163 10.69 40.40 -2.67
C TYR A 163 9.30 39.79 -2.86
N ILE A 164 8.90 38.80 -2.04
CA ILE A 164 7.55 38.20 -2.08
C ILE A 164 6.48 39.26 -1.83
N LYS A 165 6.68 40.14 -0.84
CA LYS A 165 5.78 41.27 -0.57
C LYS A 165 5.64 42.19 -1.78
N GLY A 166 6.75 42.44 -2.48
CA GLY A 166 6.79 43.28 -3.69
C GLY A 166 6.03 42.71 -4.90
N LEU A 167 5.69 41.42 -4.89
CA LEU A 167 4.85 40.81 -5.93
C LEU A 167 3.37 41.24 -5.83
N ASN A 168 2.96 41.86 -4.72
CA ASN A 168 1.59 42.33 -4.46
C ASN A 168 0.50 41.26 -4.61
N TYR A 169 0.85 40.00 -4.32
CA TYR A 169 -0.12 38.91 -4.28
C TYR A 169 -0.98 38.95 -3.02
N LYS A 170 -2.19 38.38 -3.10
CA LYS A 170 -3.05 38.21 -1.92
C LYS A 170 -2.46 37.16 -0.97
N THR A 171 -2.58 37.39 0.34
CA THR A 171 -2.19 36.41 1.36
C THR A 171 -2.96 35.11 1.19
N TRP A 172 -2.26 33.99 1.27
CA TRP A 172 -2.88 32.66 1.29
C TRP A 172 -3.00 32.13 2.72
N PHE A 173 -4.24 31.82 3.11
CA PHE A 173 -4.58 31.20 4.39
C PHE A 173 -4.91 29.71 4.18
N PRO A 174 -4.01 28.77 4.51
CA PRO A 174 -4.19 27.34 4.25
C PRO A 174 -5.11 26.68 5.29
N PHE A 175 -6.33 27.23 5.48
CA PHE A 175 -7.34 26.67 6.37
C PHE A 175 -8.23 25.69 5.61
N TYR A 176 -8.51 24.54 6.21
CA TYR A 176 -9.27 23.47 5.56
C TYR A 176 -10.34 22.93 6.49
N ASN A 177 -11.51 22.63 5.94
CA ASN A 177 -12.62 22.06 6.69
C ASN A 177 -12.74 20.55 6.44
N LEU A 178 -13.01 19.79 7.50
CA LEU A 178 -13.16 18.33 7.46
C LEU A 178 -14.31 17.87 6.55
N TYR A 179 -15.38 18.64 6.44
CA TYR A 179 -16.55 18.30 5.64
C TYR A 179 -16.35 18.65 4.16
N SER A 180 -15.33 19.44 3.84
CA SER A 180 -15.11 20.05 2.54
C SER A 180 -14.04 19.31 1.74
N ASN A 181 -14.29 19.14 0.45
CA ASN A 181 -13.34 18.65 -0.54
C ASN A 181 -12.96 19.75 -1.54
N SER A 182 -13.24 21.02 -1.22
CA SER A 182 -12.94 22.13 -2.10
C SER A 182 -12.67 23.41 -1.31
N TYR A 183 -11.60 24.08 -1.69
CA TYR A 183 -11.22 25.39 -1.19
C TYR A 183 -11.38 26.42 -2.31
N ASP A 184 -12.16 27.47 -2.09
CA ASP A 184 -12.44 28.53 -3.06
C ASP A 184 -12.92 28.03 -4.44
N GLY A 185 -13.68 26.93 -4.46
CA GLY A 185 -14.22 26.31 -5.68
C GLY A 185 -13.27 25.37 -6.42
N ASN A 186 -12.02 25.22 -5.95
CA ASN A 186 -11.07 24.23 -6.46
C ASN A 186 -11.36 22.87 -5.81
N LYS A 187 -11.81 21.88 -6.58
CA LYS A 187 -12.27 20.57 -6.08
C LYS A 187 -11.08 19.64 -5.81
N TYR A 188 -10.55 19.64 -4.59
CA TYR A 188 -9.43 18.81 -4.15
C TYR A 188 -9.59 18.34 -2.69
N GLY A 189 -9.44 17.04 -2.47
CA GLY A 189 -9.66 16.39 -1.18
C GLY A 189 -10.77 15.34 -1.22
N ARG A 190 -11.03 14.69 -0.08
CA ARG A 190 -11.96 13.55 0.01
C ARG A 190 -13.38 14.00 0.32
N VAL A 191 -14.37 13.36 -0.32
CA VAL A 191 -15.79 13.50 0.04
C VAL A 191 -16.02 13.06 1.49
N TYR A 192 -17.03 13.64 2.14
CA TYR A 192 -17.38 13.30 3.51
C TYR A 192 -18.58 12.35 3.54
N HIS A 193 -18.47 11.25 4.29
CA HIS A 193 -19.60 10.34 4.46
C HIS A 193 -20.52 10.81 5.57
N VAL A 194 -21.79 10.88 5.24
CA VAL A 194 -22.87 11.04 6.20
C VAL A 194 -23.67 9.74 6.22
N PRO A 195 -24.06 9.22 7.39
CA PRO A 195 -24.97 8.07 7.45
C PRO A 195 -26.34 8.40 6.86
N TYR A 196 -26.88 7.47 6.09
CA TYR A 196 -28.22 7.60 5.50
C TYR A 196 -29.28 7.68 6.61
N GLN A 197 -30.14 8.69 6.55
CA GLN A 197 -31.23 8.96 7.51
C GLN A 197 -30.81 9.02 8.99
N ILE A 198 -29.53 9.23 9.28
CA ILE A 198 -29.05 9.45 10.65
C ILE A 198 -28.54 10.89 10.75
N LYS A 199 -29.04 11.57 11.77
CA LYS A 199 -28.65 12.95 12.10
C LYS A 199 -27.14 13.01 12.40
N THR A 200 -26.45 13.87 11.67
CA THR A 200 -25.01 14.13 11.78
C THR A 200 -24.79 15.57 12.24
N ARG A 201 -24.06 15.75 13.34
CA ARG A 201 -23.68 17.09 13.84
C ARG A 201 -22.50 17.62 13.02
N LEU A 202 -22.75 18.65 12.22
CA LEU A 202 -21.75 19.40 11.46
C LEU A 202 -21.27 20.61 12.27
N ASN A 203 -20.11 20.49 12.91
CA ASN A 203 -19.50 21.58 13.68
C ASN A 203 -18.36 22.23 12.87
N PHE A 204 -18.68 23.24 12.07
CA PHE A 204 -17.68 23.92 11.24
C PHE A 204 -16.63 24.66 12.07
N ASN A 205 -16.99 25.13 13.27
CA ASN A 205 -16.05 25.80 14.17
C ASN A 205 -14.94 24.86 14.65
N GLU A 206 -15.30 23.65 15.09
CA GLU A 206 -14.36 22.66 15.61
C GLU A 206 -13.65 21.87 14.49
N LYS A 207 -14.35 21.61 13.38
CA LYS A 207 -13.84 20.79 12.28
C LYS A 207 -13.18 21.61 11.17
N THR A 208 -12.64 22.77 11.49
CA THR A 208 -11.77 23.55 10.60
C THR A 208 -10.35 23.57 11.15
N ALA A 209 -9.39 23.08 10.37
CA ALA A 209 -7.97 23.21 10.66
C ALA A 209 -7.56 24.65 10.33
N MET A 210 -7.34 25.45 11.37
CA MET A 210 -6.97 26.86 11.28
C MET A 210 -6.00 27.25 12.39
N ASP A 211 -5.33 28.39 12.21
CA ASP A 211 -4.38 28.94 13.17
C ASP A 211 -5.08 29.35 14.47
N ASN A 212 -4.50 29.01 15.63
CA ASN A 212 -5.05 29.32 16.95
C ASN A 212 -5.13 30.82 17.23
N THR A 213 -4.42 31.66 16.47
CA THR A 213 -4.49 33.13 16.57
C THR A 213 -5.67 33.73 15.79
N THR A 214 -6.44 32.90 15.06
CA THR A 214 -7.58 33.34 14.27
C THR A 214 -8.71 33.84 15.17
N THR A 215 -9.27 35.01 14.83
CA THR A 215 -10.38 35.63 15.57
C THR A 215 -11.53 36.01 14.64
N LYS A 216 -12.69 36.39 15.20
CA LYS A 216 -13.90 36.80 14.46
C LYS A 216 -14.35 35.78 13.41
N VAL A 217 -14.23 34.49 13.73
CA VAL A 217 -14.63 33.40 12.84
C VAL A 217 -16.16 33.39 12.73
N LYS A 218 -16.66 33.39 11.51
CA LYS A 218 -18.08 33.23 11.19
C LYS A 218 -18.23 32.30 9.99
N PHE A 219 -19.22 31.41 10.06
CA PHE A 219 -19.63 30.54 8.97
C PHE A 219 -21.00 30.94 8.44
N GLU A 220 -21.17 30.88 7.13
CA GLU A 220 -22.42 31.22 6.43
C GLU A 220 -22.65 30.21 5.31
N ILE A 221 -23.81 29.54 5.32
CA ILE A 221 -24.21 28.66 4.21
C ILE A 221 -24.57 29.54 3.01
N LEU A 222 -23.84 29.40 1.91
CA LEU A 222 -24.12 30.11 0.66
C LEU A 222 -25.08 29.32 -0.24
N ASP A 223 -24.94 27.99 -0.29
CA ASP A 223 -25.76 27.10 -1.10
C ASP A 223 -25.62 25.64 -0.64
N GLY A 224 -26.58 24.79 -1.03
CA GLY A 224 -26.52 23.34 -0.88
C GLY A 224 -27.28 22.74 0.30
N PHE A 225 -26.89 21.52 0.70
CA PHE A 225 -27.61 20.69 1.68
C PHE A 225 -29.07 20.38 1.28
N LYS A 226 -29.34 20.24 -0.03
CA LYS A 226 -30.70 20.20 -0.59
C LYS A 226 -31.32 18.81 -0.59
N LYS A 227 -30.53 17.76 -0.42
CA LYS A 227 -31.00 16.37 -0.40
C LYS A 227 -31.06 15.78 1.01
N GLY A 228 -31.11 16.64 2.02
CA GLY A 228 -31.32 16.28 3.41
C GLY A 228 -32.08 17.38 4.14
N THR A 229 -32.22 17.19 5.44
CA THR A 229 -32.77 18.21 6.34
C THR A 229 -31.64 18.81 7.16
N ILE A 230 -31.49 20.13 7.15
CA ILE A 230 -30.49 20.86 7.93
C ILE A 230 -31.16 21.77 8.96
N GLU A 231 -30.67 21.75 10.18
CA GLU A 231 -31.15 22.56 11.31
C GLU A 231 -29.96 23.27 11.96
N GLU A 232 -30.01 24.58 12.11
CA GLU A 232 -28.98 25.34 12.83
C GLU A 232 -29.19 25.22 14.34
N ILE A 233 -28.17 24.75 15.04
CA ILE A 233 -28.19 24.60 16.50
C ILE A 233 -27.57 25.83 17.16
N SER A 234 -26.49 26.34 16.57
CA SER A 234 -25.84 27.60 16.92
C SER A 234 -24.95 28.04 15.74
N SER A 235 -24.44 29.27 15.78
CA SER A 235 -23.60 29.82 14.70
C SER A 235 -22.46 28.88 14.31
N GLY A 236 -22.49 28.34 13.08
CA GLY A 236 -21.49 27.42 12.54
C GLY A 236 -21.64 25.96 13.00
N VAL A 237 -22.75 25.61 13.63
CA VAL A 237 -23.07 24.26 14.12
C VAL A 237 -24.46 23.85 13.66
N TYR A 238 -24.53 22.80 12.85
CA TYR A 238 -25.77 22.33 12.22
C TYR A 238 -26.00 20.85 12.48
N ASP A 239 -27.25 20.43 12.59
CA ASP A 239 -27.65 19.03 12.48
C ASP A 239 -28.09 18.77 11.03
N TYR A 240 -27.46 17.82 10.34
CA TYR A 240 -27.80 17.43 8.98
C TYR A 240 -28.23 15.96 8.94
N THR A 241 -29.40 15.68 8.36
CA THR A 241 -29.92 14.31 8.15
C THR A 241 -30.05 14.07 6.65
N ALA A 242 -29.25 13.15 6.13
CA ALA A 242 -29.22 12.84 4.70
C ALA A 242 -30.43 12.00 4.27
N ASN A 243 -31.10 12.40 3.19
CA ASN A 243 -32.26 11.67 2.63
C ASN A 243 -31.98 11.12 1.22
N PHE A 244 -30.72 11.11 0.78
CA PHE A 244 -30.31 10.68 -0.56
C PHE A 244 -29.59 9.33 -0.54
N LYS A 245 -29.69 8.59 -1.64
CA LYS A 245 -29.16 7.23 -1.75
C LYS A 245 -27.63 7.21 -1.98
N PRO A 246 -26.92 6.10 -1.74
CA PRO A 246 -25.44 6.02 -1.83
C PRO A 246 -24.84 6.25 -3.22
N ASN A 247 -25.64 6.14 -4.28
CA ASN A 247 -25.27 6.48 -5.66
C ASN A 247 -25.58 7.95 -6.01
N GLU A 248 -26.15 8.69 -5.09
CA GLU A 248 -26.42 10.11 -5.19
C GLU A 248 -25.47 10.87 -4.27
N THR A 249 -25.30 12.15 -4.57
CA THR A 249 -24.53 13.06 -3.71
C THR A 249 -25.31 14.32 -3.43
N ASP A 250 -25.08 14.90 -2.26
CA ASP A 250 -25.49 16.26 -1.93
C ASP A 250 -24.25 17.15 -1.92
N THR A 251 -24.41 18.43 -2.25
CA THR A 251 -23.29 19.37 -2.31
C THR A 251 -23.57 20.58 -1.46
N PHE A 252 -22.53 21.28 -1.04
CA PHE A 252 -22.66 22.50 -0.27
C PHE A 252 -21.55 23.52 -0.56
N LYS A 253 -21.85 24.78 -0.24
CA LYS A 253 -20.88 25.88 -0.16
C LYS A 253 -21.09 26.62 1.15
N VAL A 254 -20.06 26.64 1.99
CA VAL A 254 -20.04 27.38 3.25
C VAL A 254 -18.91 28.39 3.22
N LYS A 255 -19.23 29.66 3.45
CA LYS A 255 -18.26 30.74 3.55
C LYS A 255 -17.78 30.88 4.99
N MET A 256 -16.47 30.91 5.16
CA MET A 256 -15.81 31.31 6.39
C MET A 256 -15.28 32.75 6.22
N THR A 257 -15.49 33.60 7.23
CA THR A 257 -14.81 34.90 7.35
C THR A 257 -14.07 34.94 8.68
N PHE A 258 -12.90 35.57 8.70
CA PHE A 258 -12.01 35.57 9.87
C PHE A 258 -11.01 36.72 9.84
N ASN A 259 -10.32 36.94 10.97
CA ASN A 259 -9.18 37.83 11.10
C ASN A 259 -7.95 37.06 11.62
N VAL A 260 -6.80 37.26 10.97
CA VAL A 260 -5.50 36.69 11.37
C VAL A 260 -4.46 37.80 11.32
N ASN A 261 -3.74 38.03 12.43
CA ASN A 261 -2.68 39.06 12.50
C ASN A 261 -3.12 40.47 12.01
N GLY A 262 -4.39 40.83 12.22
CA GLY A 262 -4.94 42.12 11.79
C GLY A 262 -5.41 42.17 10.33
N GLU A 263 -5.19 41.12 9.53
CA GLU A 263 -5.71 40.99 8.18
C GLU A 263 -7.04 40.22 8.18
N SER A 264 -8.04 40.76 7.47
CA SER A 264 -9.33 40.07 7.27
C SER A 264 -9.26 39.14 6.07
N GLY A 265 -9.69 37.90 6.25
CA GLY A 265 -9.73 36.86 5.23
C GLY A 265 -11.12 36.25 5.07
N SER A 266 -11.32 35.59 3.93
CA SER A 266 -12.51 34.78 3.68
C SER A 266 -12.16 33.60 2.78
N ILE A 267 -12.78 32.45 3.05
CA ILE A 267 -12.62 31.21 2.29
C ILE A 267 -14.01 30.65 2.01
N VAL A 268 -14.24 30.11 0.81
CA VAL A 268 -15.45 29.35 0.48
C VAL A 268 -15.11 27.86 0.45
N PHE A 269 -15.63 27.13 1.44
CA PHE A 269 -15.55 25.68 1.50
C PHE A 269 -16.65 25.07 0.64
N GLY A 270 -16.28 24.39 -0.44
CA GLY A 270 -17.17 23.54 -1.21
C GLY A 270 -17.09 22.10 -0.73
N GLY A 271 -18.20 21.41 -0.61
CA GLY A 271 -18.20 20.01 -0.18
C GLY A 271 -19.20 19.17 -0.94
N GLU A 272 -18.94 17.87 -0.92
CA GLU A 272 -19.80 16.84 -1.46
C GLU A 272 -19.97 15.77 -0.39
N PHE A 273 -21.23 15.50 -0.06
CA PHE A 273 -21.63 14.43 0.84
C PHE A 273 -22.05 13.21 0.04
N VAL A 274 -21.54 12.07 0.47
CA VAL A 274 -21.97 10.75 0.03
C VAL A 274 -22.61 10.05 1.22
N THR A 275 -23.58 9.16 0.98
CA THR A 275 -24.21 8.42 2.08
C THR A 275 -23.51 7.10 2.34
N THR A 276 -23.24 6.81 3.62
CA THR A 276 -22.87 5.45 4.04
C THR A 276 -24.12 4.64 4.36
N ASN A 277 -24.24 3.49 3.71
CA ASN A 277 -25.39 2.59 3.85
C ASN A 277 -25.19 1.49 4.91
N LYS A 278 -24.02 1.43 5.56
CA LYS A 278 -23.69 0.40 6.55
C LYS A 278 -23.95 0.83 7.99
N MET A 279 -24.09 2.13 8.25
CA MET A 279 -24.23 2.66 9.61
C MET A 279 -25.70 2.65 10.05
N LYS A 280 -26.09 1.65 10.83
CA LYS A 280 -27.43 1.55 11.40
C LYS A 280 -27.52 2.32 12.71
N LYS A 281 -28.69 2.88 12.98
CA LYS A 281 -29.02 3.49 14.27
C LYS A 281 -29.28 2.39 15.31
N VAL A 282 -28.74 2.58 16.51
CA VAL A 282 -28.99 1.75 17.67
C VAL A 282 -29.62 2.63 18.75
N ASP A 283 -30.87 2.35 19.08
CA ASP A 283 -31.58 2.99 20.19
C ASP A 283 -31.10 2.37 21.51
N VAL A 284 -30.69 3.21 22.47
CA VAL A 284 -30.16 2.76 23.76
C VAL A 284 -31.09 3.20 24.88
N TYR A 285 -31.65 2.22 25.58
CA TYR A 285 -32.50 2.41 26.76
C TYR A 285 -31.74 1.98 28.01
N THR A 286 -31.61 2.87 28.98
CA THR A 286 -31.03 2.57 30.29
C THR A 286 -32.13 2.06 31.23
N LEU A 287 -31.86 0.94 31.89
CA LEU A 287 -32.78 0.32 32.84
C LEU A 287 -32.40 0.70 34.27
N GLU A 288 -33.42 0.86 35.12
CA GLU A 288 -33.24 1.13 36.55
C GLU A 288 -32.86 -0.13 37.33
N SER A 289 -33.18 -1.31 36.79
CA SER A 289 -32.90 -2.61 37.39
C SER A 289 -32.58 -3.66 36.32
N LYS A 290 -31.89 -4.74 36.73
CA LYS A 290 -31.55 -5.85 35.85
C LYS A 290 -32.80 -6.66 35.48
N PRO A 291 -33.13 -6.81 34.18
CA PRO A 291 -34.26 -7.63 33.75
C PRO A 291 -33.95 -9.12 33.92
N SER A 292 -35.00 -9.92 34.17
CA SER A 292 -34.88 -11.38 34.34
C SER A 292 -34.80 -12.14 33.01
N ASN A 293 -35.27 -11.55 31.91
CA ASN A 293 -35.24 -12.09 30.56
C ASN A 293 -35.50 -10.97 29.52
N ILE A 294 -35.48 -11.31 28.23
CA ILE A 294 -35.69 -10.33 27.16
C ILE A 294 -37.11 -9.74 27.17
N GLN A 295 -38.13 -10.55 27.42
CA GLN A 295 -39.53 -10.10 27.46
C GLN A 295 -39.74 -9.03 28.54
N LYS A 296 -39.15 -9.23 29.72
CA LYS A 296 -39.22 -8.24 30.81
C LYS A 296 -38.46 -6.97 30.46
N ALA A 297 -37.33 -7.09 29.76
CA ALA A 297 -36.59 -5.93 29.27
C ALA A 297 -37.43 -5.12 28.25
N GLU A 298 -38.10 -5.78 27.31
CA GLU A 298 -39.00 -5.15 26.34
C GLU A 298 -40.20 -4.46 27.03
N GLU A 299 -40.79 -5.09 28.06
CA GLU A 299 -41.83 -4.46 28.88
C GLU A 299 -41.34 -3.20 29.61
N MET A 300 -40.09 -3.19 30.09
CA MET A 300 -39.51 -2.06 30.84
C MET A 300 -39.22 -0.83 29.98
N ILE A 301 -39.06 -1.00 28.67
CA ILE A 301 -38.82 0.08 27.71
C ILE A 301 -40.07 0.46 26.92
N LYS A 302 -41.17 -0.29 27.10
CA LYS A 302 -42.45 0.00 26.45
C LYS A 302 -42.88 1.43 26.79
N ASP A 303 -43.28 2.16 25.75
CA ASP A 303 -43.73 3.56 25.83
C ASP A 303 -42.67 4.56 26.36
N LYS A 304 -41.38 4.18 26.35
CA LYS A 304 -40.26 5.08 26.64
C LYS A 304 -39.56 5.54 25.37
N GLU A 305 -39.04 6.75 25.42
CA GLU A 305 -38.08 7.23 24.43
C GLU A 305 -36.66 6.72 24.75
N PRO A 306 -35.81 6.47 23.74
CA PRO A 306 -34.41 6.11 23.95
C PRO A 306 -33.68 7.18 24.77
N ASN A 307 -32.83 6.75 25.71
CA ASN A 307 -32.00 7.68 26.49
C ASN A 307 -30.87 8.29 25.63
N SER A 308 -30.38 7.53 24.65
CA SER A 308 -29.37 7.96 23.71
C SER A 308 -29.42 7.16 22.41
N MET A 309 -28.68 7.60 21.39
CA MET A 309 -28.50 6.88 20.14
C MET A 309 -27.02 6.53 19.92
N ARG A 310 -26.78 5.39 19.29
CA ARG A 310 -25.47 4.95 18.80
C ARG A 310 -25.55 4.53 17.35
N THR A 311 -24.40 4.26 16.74
CA THR A 311 -24.28 3.74 15.38
C THR A 311 -23.51 2.42 15.36
N SER A 312 -23.94 1.48 14.51
CA SER A 312 -23.25 0.21 14.24
C SER A 312 -23.03 0.00 12.76
N SER A 313 -21.81 -0.37 12.37
CA SER A 313 -21.48 -0.75 10.99
C SER A 313 -21.52 -2.27 10.76
N SER A 314 -21.61 -3.08 11.81
CA SER A 314 -21.65 -4.55 11.71
C SER A 314 -23.06 -5.07 11.45
N ALA A 315 -23.21 -6.33 11.03
CA ALA A 315 -24.52 -6.98 10.91
C ALA A 315 -25.21 -7.16 12.28
N GLY A 316 -24.45 -7.06 13.37
CA GLY A 316 -24.88 -7.12 14.75
C GLY A 316 -24.75 -5.80 15.52
N ILE A 317 -24.88 -5.91 16.84
CA ILE A 317 -24.59 -4.84 17.79
C ILE A 317 -23.18 -5.10 18.32
N ALA A 318 -22.23 -4.23 17.97
CA ALA A 318 -20.85 -4.31 18.42
C ALA A 318 -20.75 -4.01 19.92
N ALA A 319 -19.77 -4.63 20.61
CA ALA A 319 -19.55 -4.53 22.05
C ALA A 319 -19.57 -3.08 22.57
N TYR A 320 -20.72 -2.61 23.03
CA TYR A 320 -20.84 -1.25 23.56
C TYR A 320 -20.54 -1.23 25.05
N ASN A 321 -19.73 -0.26 25.48
CA ASN A 321 -19.49 -0.03 26.89
C ASN A 321 -20.61 0.84 27.48
N ASP A 322 -21.47 0.24 28.29
CA ASP A 322 -22.70 0.84 28.82
C ASP A 322 -22.52 1.51 30.19
N LYS A 323 -21.36 2.15 30.39
CA LYS A 323 -21.07 2.92 31.59
C LYS A 323 -21.74 4.29 31.59
N VAL A 324 -22.32 4.67 32.74
CA VAL A 324 -22.74 6.04 33.04
C VAL A 324 -22.00 6.51 34.29
N GLY A 325 -21.05 7.44 34.12
CA GLY A 325 -20.23 7.95 35.24
C GLY A 325 -19.41 6.85 35.92
N GLU A 326 -18.75 5.99 35.13
CA GLU A 326 -17.98 4.81 35.55
C GLU A 326 -18.77 3.64 36.17
N VAL A 327 -20.10 3.73 36.27
CA VAL A 327 -20.95 2.65 36.79
C VAL A 327 -21.58 1.88 35.65
N ASP A 328 -21.45 0.55 35.68
CA ASP A 328 -22.13 -0.35 34.74
C ASP A 328 -23.63 -0.31 34.99
N LYS A 329 -24.41 0.04 33.95
CA LYS A 329 -25.87 0.00 33.99
C LYS A 329 -26.40 -1.06 33.04
N SER A 330 -27.57 -1.61 33.37
CA SER A 330 -28.29 -2.47 32.44
C SER A 330 -28.88 -1.63 31.31
N THR A 331 -28.77 -2.10 30.09
CA THR A 331 -29.25 -1.41 28.88
C THR A 331 -30.02 -2.37 27.97
N VAL A 332 -30.93 -1.80 27.18
CA VAL A 332 -31.52 -2.47 26.01
C VAL A 332 -31.11 -1.68 24.78
N ASN A 333 -30.45 -2.37 23.85
CA ASN A 333 -29.98 -1.84 22.58
C ASN A 333 -30.86 -2.42 21.47
N ILE A 334 -31.52 -1.57 20.68
CA ILE A 334 -32.35 -2.00 19.56
C ILE A 334 -31.77 -1.45 18.26
N MET A 335 -31.45 -2.34 17.32
CA MET A 335 -30.98 -1.99 15.99
C MET A 335 -31.96 -2.50 14.93
N ARG A 336 -32.23 -1.67 13.92
CA ARG A 336 -33.05 -2.02 12.76
C ARG A 336 -32.23 -1.92 11.48
N GLY A 337 -32.48 -2.82 10.54
CA GLY A 337 -31.82 -2.81 9.24
C GLY A 337 -32.50 -3.72 8.24
N ASN A 338 -31.87 -3.86 7.08
CA ASN A 338 -32.34 -4.66 5.97
C ASN A 338 -31.30 -5.70 5.56
N LEU A 339 -31.71 -6.94 5.37
CA LEU A 339 -30.88 -8.06 4.91
C LEU A 339 -31.20 -8.38 3.44
N VAL A 340 -30.16 -8.49 2.61
CA VAL A 340 -30.26 -8.93 1.20
C VAL A 340 -29.18 -9.97 0.93
N VAL A 341 -29.60 -11.15 0.47
CA VAL A 341 -28.70 -12.28 0.21
C VAL A 341 -28.18 -12.29 -1.24
N PRO A 342 -26.98 -12.86 -1.49
CA PRO A 342 -26.39 -12.89 -2.83
C PRO A 342 -27.07 -13.91 -3.76
N ASP A 343 -27.65 -14.96 -3.18
CA ASP A 343 -28.23 -16.11 -3.89
C ASP A 343 -29.59 -16.48 -3.26
N SER A 344 -30.48 -17.03 -4.07
CA SER A 344 -31.76 -17.55 -3.57
C SER A 344 -31.56 -18.95 -2.99
N GLY A 345 -32.30 -19.28 -1.94
CA GLY A 345 -32.35 -20.64 -1.40
C GLY A 345 -32.56 -20.70 0.10
N TYR A 346 -32.14 -21.82 0.70
CA TYR A 346 -32.29 -22.12 2.12
C TYR A 346 -31.10 -21.59 2.90
N TYR A 347 -31.38 -20.72 3.86
CA TYR A 347 -30.41 -20.13 4.77
C TYR A 347 -30.76 -20.51 6.20
N THR A 348 -29.80 -21.01 6.98
CA THR A 348 -29.93 -21.05 8.44
C THR A 348 -29.28 -19.82 9.03
N LEU A 349 -30.08 -18.99 9.70
CA LEU A 349 -29.60 -17.80 10.41
C LEU A 349 -29.40 -18.14 11.89
N PHE A 350 -28.27 -17.71 12.46
CA PHE A 350 -27.86 -17.98 13.83
C PHE A 350 -27.74 -16.68 14.63
N VAL A 351 -27.95 -16.76 15.94
CA VAL A 351 -27.68 -15.67 16.87
C VAL A 351 -26.65 -16.06 17.92
N LYS A 352 -25.84 -15.11 18.36
CA LYS A 352 -25.01 -15.24 19.56
C LYS A 352 -24.95 -13.89 20.28
N CYS A 353 -24.84 -13.91 21.60
CA CYS A 353 -24.87 -12.70 22.42
C CYS A 353 -24.18 -12.89 23.77
N ASP A 354 -23.84 -11.79 24.44
CA ASP A 354 -23.17 -11.84 25.74
C ASP A 354 -24.13 -12.06 26.92
N ASP A 355 -25.34 -11.50 26.86
CA ASP A 355 -26.35 -11.62 27.92
C ASP A 355 -27.69 -12.12 27.36
N TYR A 356 -28.64 -11.23 27.07
CA TYR A 356 -29.88 -11.57 26.39
C TYR A 356 -29.89 -10.97 24.99
N GLY A 357 -30.47 -11.68 24.04
CA GLY A 357 -30.79 -11.06 22.77
C GLY A 357 -31.70 -11.87 21.88
N LYS A 358 -32.25 -11.20 20.88
CA LYS A 358 -33.20 -11.75 19.91
C LYS A 358 -32.96 -11.14 18.54
N LEU A 359 -33.15 -11.97 17.51
CA LEU A 359 -33.25 -11.57 16.12
C LEU A 359 -34.66 -11.85 15.62
N GLU A 360 -35.29 -10.84 15.05
CA GLU A 360 -36.55 -10.91 14.33
C GLU A 360 -36.33 -10.48 12.87
N VAL A 361 -36.94 -11.18 11.93
CA VAL A 361 -36.86 -10.88 10.49
C VAL A 361 -38.25 -10.90 9.88
N ASN A 362 -38.55 -9.90 9.05
CA ASN A 362 -39.80 -9.79 8.33
C ASN A 362 -39.77 -10.70 7.10
N MET A 363 -40.42 -11.87 7.18
CA MET A 363 -40.36 -12.89 6.13
C MET A 363 -41.51 -12.80 5.13
N SER A 364 -42.66 -12.23 5.52
CA SER A 364 -43.90 -12.23 4.71
C SER A 364 -44.87 -11.08 5.07
N GLY A 365 -44.34 -9.94 5.54
CA GLY A 365 -45.12 -8.81 6.05
C GLY A 365 -45.30 -8.81 7.56
N GLU A 366 -44.84 -9.85 8.26
CA GLU A 366 -44.83 -9.96 9.73
C GLU A 366 -43.43 -10.30 10.23
N LEU A 367 -43.05 -9.74 11.38
CA LEU A 367 -41.79 -10.04 12.05
C LEU A 367 -41.83 -11.43 12.67
N GLU A 368 -40.95 -12.30 12.21
CA GLU A 368 -40.79 -13.65 12.71
C GLU A 368 -39.52 -13.77 13.56
N LYS A 369 -39.63 -14.41 14.72
CA LYS A 369 -38.47 -14.69 15.58
C LYS A 369 -37.58 -15.77 14.96
N ILE A 370 -36.35 -15.40 14.65
CA ILE A 370 -35.32 -16.29 14.07
C ILE A 370 -34.50 -16.97 15.15
N GLY A 371 -34.12 -16.22 16.19
CA GLY A 371 -33.34 -16.76 17.30
C GLY A 371 -33.41 -15.87 18.52
N GLU A 372 -33.36 -16.48 19.70
CA GLU A 372 -33.35 -15.82 21.00
C GLU A 372 -32.42 -16.58 21.95
N ARG A 373 -31.66 -15.82 22.73
CA ARG A 373 -30.77 -16.37 23.73
C ARG A 373 -30.91 -15.63 25.05
N GLY A 374 -30.99 -16.41 26.13
CA GLY A 374 -31.19 -15.94 27.49
C GLY A 374 -29.93 -15.92 28.36
N SER A 375 -28.75 -16.16 27.80
CA SER A 375 -27.46 -16.09 28.52
C SER A 375 -26.28 -16.08 27.54
N TYR A 376 -25.10 -15.74 28.02
CA TYR A 376 -23.84 -15.77 27.27
C TYR A 376 -23.70 -16.95 26.30
N LEU A 377 -23.36 -16.62 25.06
CA LEU A 377 -23.07 -17.57 24.00
C LEU A 377 -21.92 -17.02 23.13
N GLY A 378 -20.70 -17.50 23.36
CA GLY A 378 -19.50 -17.03 22.64
C GLY A 378 -19.36 -17.53 21.20
N SER A 379 -20.13 -18.54 20.79
CA SER A 379 -20.08 -19.17 19.46
C SER A 379 -21.46 -19.56 18.96
N TYR A 380 -21.67 -19.63 17.65
CA TYR A 380 -22.92 -20.12 17.08
C TYR A 380 -23.19 -21.57 17.50
N ASP A 381 -24.37 -21.84 18.03
CA ASP A 381 -24.77 -23.14 18.56
C ASP A 381 -25.81 -23.79 17.63
N LYS A 382 -25.42 -24.90 17.00
CA LYS A 382 -26.31 -25.68 16.12
C LYS A 382 -27.16 -26.72 16.87
N THR A 383 -26.94 -26.89 18.17
CA THR A 383 -27.67 -27.88 19.00
C THR A 383 -28.85 -27.27 19.74
N ASN A 384 -28.86 -25.94 19.89
CA ASN A 384 -29.93 -25.22 20.55
C ASN A 384 -30.92 -24.63 19.54
N ALA A 385 -32.08 -25.27 19.40
CA ALA A 385 -33.14 -24.88 18.49
C ALA A 385 -33.69 -23.45 18.73
N ASN A 386 -33.43 -22.82 19.88
CA ASN A 386 -33.81 -21.42 20.10
C ASN A 386 -32.84 -20.41 19.48
N THR A 387 -31.65 -20.84 19.05
CA THR A 387 -30.56 -19.93 18.62
C THR A 387 -30.39 -19.84 17.11
N PHE A 388 -31.20 -20.57 16.34
CA PHE A 388 -31.16 -20.52 14.89
C PHE A 388 -32.49 -20.93 14.26
N LYS A 389 -32.69 -20.54 13.00
CA LYS A 389 -33.82 -20.98 12.18
C LYS A 389 -33.44 -21.03 10.71
N THR A 390 -33.91 -22.06 10.02
CA THR A 390 -33.80 -22.17 8.56
C THR A 390 -34.97 -21.47 7.90
N VAL A 391 -34.66 -20.59 6.96
CA VAL A 391 -35.60 -19.76 6.20
C VAL A 391 -35.26 -19.80 4.71
N VAL A 392 -36.25 -19.54 3.86
CA VAL A 392 -36.04 -19.37 2.42
C VAL A 392 -35.89 -17.89 2.13
N LEU A 393 -34.74 -17.49 1.61
CA LEU A 393 -34.46 -16.11 1.21
C LEU A 393 -34.27 -16.05 -0.30
N LYS A 394 -34.77 -14.98 -0.93
CA LYS A 394 -34.58 -14.74 -2.35
C LYS A 394 -33.52 -13.69 -2.57
N LYS A 395 -32.68 -13.93 -3.58
CA LYS A 395 -31.75 -12.94 -4.10
C LYS A 395 -32.51 -11.67 -4.47
N GLU A 396 -31.92 -10.52 -4.13
CA GLU A 396 -32.44 -9.18 -4.43
C GLU A 396 -33.74 -8.79 -3.73
N GLU A 397 -34.33 -9.68 -2.92
CA GLU A 397 -35.42 -9.35 -2.01
C GLU A 397 -34.83 -8.75 -0.71
N THR A 398 -35.53 -7.76 -0.15
CA THR A 398 -35.10 -7.04 1.05
C THR A 398 -35.91 -7.52 2.24
N TYR A 399 -35.22 -8.00 3.28
CA TYR A 399 -35.83 -8.48 4.51
C TYR A 399 -35.50 -7.56 5.67
N GLU A 400 -36.49 -6.85 6.19
CA GLU A 400 -36.33 -6.03 7.40
C GLU A 400 -35.98 -6.93 8.59
N TYR A 401 -35.06 -6.48 9.43
CA TYR A 401 -34.70 -7.20 10.64
C TYR A 401 -34.56 -6.27 11.84
N ILE A 402 -34.83 -6.82 13.02
CA ILE A 402 -34.67 -6.16 14.31
C ILE A 402 -33.77 -7.03 15.19
N ILE A 403 -32.74 -6.40 15.75
CA ILE A 403 -31.94 -6.98 16.81
C ILE A 403 -32.27 -6.25 18.10
N THR A 404 -32.61 -7.03 19.13
CA THR A 404 -32.69 -6.57 20.52
C THR A 404 -31.58 -7.23 21.30
N ASN A 405 -30.68 -6.44 21.91
CA ASN A 405 -29.62 -6.91 22.80
C ASN A 405 -29.80 -6.25 24.16
N VAL A 406 -29.78 -7.06 25.22
CA VAL A 406 -29.85 -6.56 26.60
C VAL A 406 -28.52 -6.88 27.26
N ASN A 407 -27.87 -5.83 27.77
CA ASN A 407 -26.65 -5.96 28.56
C ASN A 407 -27.01 -5.69 30.02
N THR A 408 -26.67 -6.62 30.90
CA THR A 408 -27.04 -6.57 32.32
C THR A 408 -25.92 -6.04 33.22
N GLY A 409 -24.84 -5.52 32.61
CA GLY A 409 -23.72 -4.83 33.23
C GLY A 409 -22.41 -5.11 32.49
N GLY A 410 -21.76 -4.07 31.98
CA GLY A 410 -20.48 -4.16 31.26
C GLY A 410 -20.60 -4.02 29.74
N GLN A 411 -19.60 -4.50 29.01
CA GLN A 411 -19.62 -4.55 27.55
C GLN A 411 -20.46 -5.72 27.07
N GLY A 412 -21.34 -5.49 26.08
CA GLY A 412 -22.10 -6.59 25.50
C GLY A 412 -22.36 -6.42 24.01
N SER A 413 -22.40 -7.56 23.33
CA SER A 413 -22.51 -7.71 21.89
C SER A 413 -23.63 -8.68 21.49
N PHE A 414 -24.07 -8.53 20.25
CA PHE A 414 -24.98 -9.46 19.58
C PHE A 414 -24.57 -9.60 18.12
N ASP A 415 -24.31 -10.82 17.66
CA ASP A 415 -23.91 -11.09 16.29
C ASP A 415 -24.89 -12.06 15.61
N ILE A 416 -24.99 -11.91 14.28
CA ILE A 416 -25.76 -12.80 13.41
C ILE A 416 -24.83 -13.62 12.53
N GLY A 417 -25.05 -14.92 12.52
CA GLY A 417 -24.37 -15.88 11.66
C GLY A 417 -25.28 -16.46 10.60
N TYR A 418 -24.71 -17.14 9.60
CA TYR A 418 -25.46 -17.85 8.58
C TYR A 418 -24.76 -19.12 8.09
N CYS A 419 -25.55 -20.04 7.53
CA CYS A 419 -25.15 -21.09 6.59
C CYS A 419 -26.07 -21.04 5.37
N TYR A 420 -25.51 -21.18 4.18
CA TYR A 420 -26.27 -21.38 2.94
C TYR A 420 -26.28 -22.86 2.57
N HIS A 421 -27.45 -23.40 2.25
CA HIS A 421 -27.64 -24.83 1.99
C HIS A 421 -27.93 -25.17 0.53
N GLY A 422 -28.14 -24.17 -0.35
CA GLY A 422 -28.57 -24.41 -1.74
C GLY A 422 -30.03 -24.04 -1.96
N ASP A 423 -30.58 -24.46 -3.09
CA ASP A 423 -31.91 -24.08 -3.58
C ASP A 423 -33.02 -25.10 -3.23
N ARG A 424 -32.68 -26.24 -2.64
CA ARG A 424 -33.64 -27.30 -2.27
C ARG A 424 -33.62 -27.56 -0.77
N GLU A 425 -34.79 -27.85 -0.21
CA GLU A 425 -34.94 -28.20 1.20
C GLU A 425 -34.13 -29.46 1.58
N SER A 426 -34.01 -30.40 0.64
CA SER A 426 -33.22 -31.63 0.82
C SER A 426 -31.73 -31.39 1.01
N ASP A 427 -31.24 -30.21 0.65
CA ASP A 427 -29.83 -29.85 0.78
C ASP A 427 -29.49 -29.26 2.17
N VAL A 428 -30.52 -29.00 3.00
CA VAL A 428 -30.35 -28.51 4.38
C VAL A 428 -29.72 -29.59 5.25
N ASP A 429 -28.44 -29.43 5.56
CA ASP A 429 -27.66 -30.33 6.41
C ASP A 429 -26.94 -29.53 7.51
N MET A 430 -27.51 -29.57 8.71
CA MET A 430 -26.98 -28.88 9.89
C MET A 430 -25.66 -29.46 10.39
N ASP A 431 -25.32 -30.70 10.03
CA ASP A 431 -24.04 -31.30 10.42
C ASP A 431 -22.88 -30.79 9.57
N LYS A 432 -23.14 -30.45 8.30
CA LYS A 432 -22.18 -29.80 7.40
C LYS A 432 -22.13 -28.27 7.53
N CYS A 433 -23.10 -27.67 8.22
CA CYS A 433 -23.13 -26.24 8.45
C CYS A 433 -21.98 -25.79 9.38
N THR A 434 -21.11 -24.93 8.84
CA THR A 434 -20.08 -24.21 9.60
C THR A 434 -20.48 -22.73 9.62
N PRO A 435 -21.19 -22.25 10.66
CA PRO A 435 -21.76 -20.91 10.67
C PRO A 435 -20.68 -19.82 10.56
N ALA A 436 -20.86 -18.90 9.62
CA ALA A 436 -20.02 -17.72 9.45
C ALA A 436 -20.80 -16.45 9.82
N ASN A 437 -20.12 -15.39 10.22
CA ASN A 437 -20.78 -14.08 10.42
C ASN A 437 -21.40 -13.59 9.10
N ILE A 438 -22.57 -12.94 9.20
CA ILE A 438 -23.16 -12.27 8.03
C ILE A 438 -22.20 -11.19 7.50
N PRO A 439 -21.85 -11.22 6.20
CA PRO A 439 -21.04 -10.18 5.58
C PRO A 439 -21.69 -8.80 5.66
N THR A 440 -20.90 -7.76 5.93
CA THR A 440 -21.42 -6.39 6.06
C THR A 440 -22.01 -5.81 4.78
N ASN A 441 -21.74 -6.41 3.62
CA ASN A 441 -22.33 -6.03 2.34
C ASN A 441 -23.70 -6.69 2.06
N TRP A 442 -24.22 -7.51 2.98
CA TRP A 442 -25.57 -8.06 2.92
C TRP A 442 -26.55 -7.25 3.76
N VAL A 443 -26.04 -6.38 4.63
CA VAL A 443 -26.84 -5.61 5.58
C VAL A 443 -26.82 -4.13 5.25
N PHE A 444 -27.99 -3.53 5.23
CA PHE A 444 -28.22 -2.14 4.84
C PHE A 444 -28.99 -1.41 5.94
N CYS A 445 -28.87 -0.08 5.94
CA CYS A 445 -29.75 0.77 6.75
C CYS A 445 -31.21 0.56 6.34
N ASP A 446 -32.12 0.92 7.23
CA ASP A 446 -33.54 0.87 6.94
C ASP A 446 -33.89 1.70 5.68
N GLY A 447 -34.83 1.20 4.87
CA GLY A 447 -35.22 1.78 3.58
C GLY A 447 -34.22 1.65 2.41
N LEU A 448 -33.10 0.92 2.57
CA LEU A 448 -32.11 0.68 1.51
C LEU A 448 -32.06 -0.77 1.03
N THR A 449 -31.65 -0.97 -0.22
CA THR A 449 -31.58 -2.28 -0.89
C THR A 449 -30.20 -2.54 -1.50
N LYS A 450 -30.01 -3.71 -2.12
CA LYS A 450 -28.77 -4.06 -2.84
C LYS A 450 -28.47 -3.14 -4.04
N SER A 451 -29.47 -2.50 -4.66
CA SER A 451 -29.18 -1.52 -5.73
C SER A 451 -28.58 -0.22 -5.18
N ASP A 452 -28.71 0.00 -3.87
CA ASP A 452 -28.20 1.16 -3.15
C ASP A 452 -26.82 0.87 -2.53
N VAL A 453 -26.04 -0.03 -3.14
CA VAL A 453 -24.68 -0.36 -2.67
C VAL A 453 -23.71 0.73 -3.11
N GLU A 454 -22.96 1.26 -2.15
CA GLU A 454 -21.81 2.12 -2.42
C GLU A 454 -20.84 1.38 -3.37
N THR A 455 -20.57 1.97 -4.54
CA THR A 455 -19.64 1.36 -5.49
C THR A 455 -18.22 1.53 -4.95
N PRO A 456 -17.46 0.43 -4.74
CA PRO A 456 -16.08 0.57 -4.31
C PRO A 456 -15.30 1.34 -5.38
N TYR A 457 -14.56 2.36 -4.96
CA TYR A 457 -13.68 3.09 -5.87
C TYR A 457 -12.57 2.15 -6.35
N VAL A 458 -12.52 1.91 -7.67
CA VAL A 458 -11.46 1.14 -8.32
C VAL A 458 -10.44 2.14 -8.86
N PHE A 459 -9.17 2.01 -8.45
CA PHE A 459 -8.10 2.77 -9.07
C PHE A 459 -8.09 2.49 -10.57
N PRO A 460 -8.06 3.52 -11.44
CA PRO A 460 -7.90 3.28 -12.86
C PRO A 460 -6.58 2.55 -13.08
N GLU A 461 -6.59 1.57 -13.99
CA GLU A 461 -5.35 0.94 -14.44
C GLU A 461 -4.37 2.01 -14.92
N ILE A 462 -3.08 1.81 -14.66
CA ILE A 462 -2.03 2.76 -15.06
C ILE A 462 -2.07 2.89 -16.59
N LYS A 463 -2.70 3.96 -17.09
CA LYS A 463 -2.98 4.18 -18.52
C LYS A 463 -1.72 4.25 -19.38
N TYR A 464 -0.60 4.65 -18.77
CA TYR A 464 0.70 4.74 -19.44
C TYR A 464 1.75 4.06 -18.55
N PRO A 465 1.92 2.73 -18.64
CA PRO A 465 3.14 2.13 -18.13
C PRO A 465 4.31 2.80 -18.83
N ARG A 466 5.28 3.27 -18.06
CA ARG A 466 6.47 3.94 -18.61
C ARG A 466 7.17 2.96 -19.55
N LYS A 467 7.68 3.44 -20.68
CA LYS A 467 8.69 2.68 -21.45
C LYS A 467 9.86 2.42 -20.51
N ILE A 468 10.15 1.15 -20.27
CA ILE A 468 11.35 0.75 -19.55
C ILE A 468 12.52 1.05 -20.51
N TYR A 469 13.29 2.10 -20.21
CA TYR A 469 14.44 2.49 -21.06
C TYR A 469 15.66 1.61 -20.82
N ASN A 470 15.79 1.05 -19.62
CA ASN A 470 16.81 0.09 -19.25
C ASN A 470 16.17 -1.01 -18.42
N LEU A 471 16.47 -2.25 -18.76
CA LEU A 471 16.03 -3.39 -18.00
C LEU A 471 17.25 -4.04 -17.35
N ASN A 472 17.36 -3.84 -16.03
CA ASN A 472 18.46 -4.34 -15.22
C ASN A 472 18.06 -5.70 -14.65
N TYR A 473 18.86 -6.73 -14.90
CA TYR A 473 18.62 -8.07 -14.38
C TYR A 473 19.82 -8.63 -13.68
N LYS A 474 19.57 -9.38 -12.61
CA LYS A 474 20.56 -10.21 -11.93
C LYS A 474 20.29 -11.67 -12.25
N MET A 475 21.31 -12.38 -12.72
CA MET A 475 21.29 -13.83 -12.92
C MET A 475 22.23 -14.49 -11.93
N TYR A 476 21.81 -15.60 -11.33
CA TYR A 476 22.74 -16.46 -10.61
C TYR A 476 23.69 -17.14 -11.60
N THR A 477 24.99 -17.05 -11.33
CA THR A 477 26.02 -17.56 -12.24
C THR A 477 26.69 -18.82 -11.77
N VAL A 478 26.38 -19.25 -10.54
CA VAL A 478 26.86 -20.50 -9.94
C VAL A 478 25.67 -21.39 -9.63
N LYS A 479 25.76 -22.67 -9.97
CA LYS A 479 24.73 -23.68 -9.67
C LYS A 479 24.50 -23.80 -8.17
N ASP A 480 23.24 -23.92 -7.76
CA ASP A 480 22.89 -24.20 -6.38
C ASP A 480 23.38 -25.59 -5.94
N CYS A 481 23.57 -25.76 -4.64
CA CYS A 481 23.97 -27.03 -4.06
C CYS A 481 22.76 -27.74 -3.48
N ASN A 482 22.49 -28.96 -3.94
CA ASN A 482 21.61 -29.89 -3.25
C ASN A 482 22.42 -31.08 -2.75
N SER A 483 21.82 -31.94 -1.91
CA SER A 483 22.50 -33.07 -1.25
C SER A 483 23.15 -34.10 -2.21
N THR A 484 22.95 -33.97 -3.52
CA THR A 484 23.49 -34.88 -4.55
C THR A 484 24.36 -34.22 -5.61
N VAL A 485 24.27 -32.90 -5.84
CA VAL A 485 25.02 -32.18 -6.87
C VAL A 485 25.32 -30.75 -6.38
N CYS A 486 26.60 -30.37 -6.35
CA CYS A 486 27.05 -29.04 -5.97
C CYS A 486 28.08 -28.54 -6.98
N GLY A 487 27.93 -27.30 -7.46
CA GLY A 487 28.87 -26.68 -8.40
C GLY A 487 30.13 -26.12 -7.74
N VAL A 488 30.22 -26.21 -6.41
CA VAL A 488 31.26 -25.58 -5.59
C VAL A 488 31.86 -26.60 -4.64
N GLU A 489 33.17 -26.54 -4.47
CA GLU A 489 33.92 -27.29 -3.48
C GLU A 489 34.52 -26.30 -2.47
N CYS A 490 34.20 -26.45 -1.18
CA CYS A 490 34.82 -25.64 -0.14
C CYS A 490 36.17 -26.24 0.26
N LEU A 491 37.26 -25.62 -0.19
CA LEU A 491 38.63 -26.03 0.09
C LEU A 491 39.09 -25.63 1.51
N GLU A 492 38.59 -24.50 2.01
CA GLU A 492 38.92 -24.00 3.35
C GLU A 492 37.68 -23.37 3.97
N LEU A 493 37.32 -23.81 5.18
CA LEU A 493 36.24 -23.24 5.97
C LEU A 493 36.70 -23.12 7.44
N PRO A 494 36.21 -22.12 8.19
CA PRO A 494 36.42 -22.06 9.64
C PRO A 494 35.83 -23.31 10.31
N ILE A 495 36.46 -23.88 11.34
CA ILE A 495 36.02 -25.15 11.96
C ILE A 495 34.51 -25.12 12.27
N LYS A 496 33.76 -26.08 11.71
CA LYS A 496 32.30 -26.19 11.85
C LYS A 496 31.87 -26.42 13.30
N HIS A 497 30.68 -25.93 13.68
CA HIS A 497 30.14 -26.13 15.01
C HIS A 497 29.77 -27.60 15.29
N ASP A 498 29.11 -28.23 14.32
CA ASP A 498 28.71 -29.64 14.33
C ASP A 498 28.59 -30.18 12.88
N ASP A 499 28.22 -31.45 12.73
CA ASP A 499 28.14 -32.12 11.42
C ASP A 499 27.00 -31.66 10.51
N SER A 500 26.02 -30.90 11.01
CA SER A 500 24.95 -30.33 10.19
C SER A 500 25.38 -29.06 9.44
N ASN A 501 26.51 -28.46 9.84
CA ASN A 501 27.06 -27.24 9.26
C ASN A 501 28.05 -27.60 8.13
N VAL A 502 27.50 -27.88 6.96
CA VAL A 502 28.25 -28.36 5.78
C VAL A 502 28.41 -27.24 4.73
N CYS A 503 29.34 -27.43 3.80
CA CYS A 503 29.68 -26.45 2.75
C CYS A 503 28.46 -26.09 1.90
N GLU A 504 27.65 -27.09 1.59
CA GLU A 504 26.48 -27.02 0.71
C GLU A 504 25.46 -26.01 1.22
N ASN A 505 25.33 -25.86 2.54
CA ASN A 505 24.44 -24.89 3.18
C ASN A 505 24.78 -23.43 2.84
N ILE A 506 25.97 -23.14 2.32
CA ILE A 506 26.36 -21.77 1.90
C ILE A 506 25.82 -21.46 0.50
N PHE A 507 25.49 -22.48 -0.30
CA PHE A 507 25.19 -22.36 -1.72
C PHE A 507 23.87 -23.03 -2.12
N ASP A 508 23.07 -23.51 -1.16
CA ASP A 508 21.79 -24.18 -1.39
C ASP A 508 20.61 -23.22 -1.56
N ARG A 509 20.84 -21.93 -1.28
CA ARG A 509 19.86 -20.84 -1.35
C ARG A 509 18.63 -21.08 -0.47
N ASP A 510 18.77 -21.86 0.59
CA ASP A 510 17.75 -22.08 1.59
C ASP A 510 18.06 -21.22 2.83
N THR A 511 17.17 -20.27 3.13
CA THR A 511 17.33 -19.46 4.34
C THR A 511 17.14 -20.24 5.64
N ASN A 512 16.77 -21.52 5.60
CA ASN A 512 16.64 -22.37 6.79
C ASN A 512 17.94 -23.12 7.13
N THR A 513 18.89 -23.20 6.20
CA THR A 513 20.20 -23.83 6.41
C THR A 513 21.27 -22.75 6.61
N ILE A 514 22.37 -23.12 7.27
CA ILE A 514 23.50 -22.22 7.52
C ILE A 514 24.80 -23.00 7.57
N TYR A 515 25.90 -22.32 7.27
CA TYR A 515 27.19 -22.69 7.80
C TYR A 515 27.48 -21.89 9.06
N HIS A 516 27.50 -22.56 10.21
CA HIS A 516 27.90 -21.99 11.49
C HIS A 516 29.25 -22.56 11.94
N SER A 517 30.22 -21.68 12.13
CA SER A 517 31.52 -22.05 12.72
C SER A 517 31.43 -22.23 14.23
N LYS A 518 32.40 -22.90 14.84
CA LYS A 518 32.40 -23.21 16.27
C LYS A 518 32.36 -21.95 17.13
N TYR A 519 31.43 -21.89 18.09
CA TYR A 519 31.28 -20.77 19.04
C TYR A 519 31.66 -21.13 20.49
N SER A 520 31.73 -22.42 20.86
CA SER A 520 32.05 -22.91 22.19
C SER A 520 33.40 -23.64 22.23
N GLY A 521 34.11 -23.64 23.37
CA GLY A 521 35.35 -24.42 23.56
C GLY A 521 36.51 -24.00 22.64
N ASN A 522 36.96 -22.75 22.77
CA ASN A 522 37.79 -22.01 21.81
C ASN A 522 37.04 -21.77 20.49
N GLY A 523 36.18 -20.75 20.49
CA GLY A 523 35.44 -20.30 19.30
C GLY A 523 36.36 -19.93 18.13
N THR A 524 35.78 -19.49 17.03
CA THR A 524 36.52 -19.26 15.78
C THR A 524 37.65 -18.24 15.96
N PRO A 525 38.91 -18.63 15.70
CA PRO A 525 40.02 -17.69 15.72
C PRO A 525 39.92 -16.75 14.52
N PHE A 526 40.16 -15.46 14.75
CA PHE A 526 40.24 -14.45 13.71
C PHE A 526 41.70 -13.97 13.52
N PRO A 527 42.13 -13.67 12.29
CA PRO A 527 41.36 -13.78 11.04
C PRO A 527 41.08 -15.24 10.66
N THR A 528 39.99 -15.45 9.93
CA THR A 528 39.60 -16.77 9.42
C THR A 528 39.34 -16.71 7.91
N THR A 529 39.47 -17.86 7.24
CA THR A 529 39.42 -17.94 5.79
C THR A 529 38.25 -18.78 5.31
N TYR A 530 37.60 -18.32 4.25
CA TYR A 530 36.79 -19.16 3.37
C TYR A 530 37.50 -19.28 2.03
N LYS A 531 37.65 -20.49 1.48
CA LYS A 531 38.18 -20.73 0.14
C LYS A 531 37.24 -21.67 -0.60
N PHE A 532 36.74 -21.22 -1.74
CA PHE A 532 35.83 -21.95 -2.62
C PHE A 532 36.49 -22.20 -3.97
N ASN A 533 36.31 -23.40 -4.50
CA ASN A 533 36.69 -23.82 -5.86
C ASN A 533 35.41 -24.08 -6.66
N TYR A 534 35.28 -23.43 -7.81
CA TYR A 534 34.10 -23.60 -8.67
C TYR A 534 34.39 -24.63 -9.75
N THR A 535 33.46 -25.55 -9.99
CA THR A 535 33.63 -26.60 -11.00
C THR A 535 33.80 -25.98 -12.39
N GLU A 536 33.04 -24.92 -12.68
CA GLU A 536 33.18 -24.05 -13.84
C GLU A 536 33.65 -22.65 -13.40
N ILE A 537 34.19 -21.85 -14.33
CA ILE A 537 34.61 -20.47 -14.01
C ILE A 537 33.39 -19.64 -13.62
N ALA A 538 33.36 -19.12 -12.40
CA ALA A 538 32.30 -18.26 -11.92
C ALA A 538 32.48 -16.85 -12.51
N LYS A 539 31.49 -16.40 -13.31
CA LYS A 539 31.44 -15.03 -13.85
C LYS A 539 30.48 -14.18 -13.02
N PHE A 540 30.87 -13.01 -12.53
CA PHE A 540 29.96 -12.14 -11.76
C PHE A 540 30.39 -10.68 -11.77
N ASP A 541 29.42 -9.78 -11.58
CA ASP A 541 29.64 -8.35 -11.30
C ASP A 541 28.93 -7.92 -10.01
N SER A 542 28.28 -8.85 -9.30
CA SER A 542 27.67 -8.58 -8.03
C SER A 542 27.71 -9.82 -7.15
N ILE A 543 27.88 -9.61 -5.86
CA ILE A 543 27.88 -10.66 -4.84
C ILE A 543 26.89 -10.27 -3.75
N GLU A 544 26.17 -11.25 -3.22
CA GLU A 544 25.32 -11.10 -2.05
C GLU A 544 25.70 -12.16 -1.01
N MET A 545 25.90 -11.69 0.22
CA MET A 545 26.15 -12.52 1.39
C MET A 545 24.94 -12.39 2.32
N LYS A 546 24.31 -13.50 2.67
CA LYS A 546 23.22 -13.54 3.65
C LYS A 546 23.69 -14.17 4.94
N PHE A 547 23.15 -13.63 6.02
CA PHE A 547 23.42 -14.03 7.38
C PHE A 547 22.09 -14.28 8.08
N ARG A 548 22.06 -15.23 9.01
CA ARG A 548 20.83 -15.55 9.74
C ARG A 548 20.26 -14.34 10.47
N ARG A 549 21.13 -13.54 11.11
CA ARG A 549 20.80 -12.28 11.80
C ARG A 549 21.86 -11.21 11.50
N SER A 550 21.56 -9.94 11.79
CA SER A 550 22.49 -8.84 11.47
C SER A 550 23.78 -8.89 12.30
N GLU A 551 23.72 -9.40 13.53
CA GLU A 551 24.86 -9.63 14.42
C GLU A 551 25.79 -10.77 13.95
N ASP A 552 25.32 -11.65 13.08
CA ASP A 552 26.10 -12.79 12.58
C ASP A 552 27.07 -12.39 11.44
N SER A 553 26.89 -11.19 10.89
CA SER A 553 27.59 -10.72 9.70
C SER A 553 29.10 -10.52 9.87
N PHE A 554 29.83 -10.66 8.76
CA PHE A 554 31.26 -10.38 8.73
C PHE A 554 31.50 -8.89 8.97
N GLY A 555 32.50 -8.55 9.77
CA GLY A 555 32.92 -7.16 10.00
C GLY A 555 33.82 -6.68 8.85
N LEU A 556 35.11 -6.60 9.13
CA LEU A 556 36.15 -6.27 8.16
C LEU A 556 36.60 -7.55 7.43
N PHE A 557 36.71 -7.50 6.11
CA PHE A 557 37.21 -8.64 5.33
C PHE A 557 37.73 -8.21 3.96
N ASN A 558 38.60 -9.05 3.38
CA ASN A 558 39.04 -8.94 1.99
C ASN A 558 38.53 -10.14 1.20
N MET A 559 38.20 -9.93 -0.07
CA MET A 559 37.84 -10.99 -1.00
C MET A 559 38.78 -10.97 -2.21
N TYR A 560 39.19 -12.15 -2.65
CA TYR A 560 40.10 -12.35 -3.76
C TYR A 560 39.51 -13.29 -4.79
N CYS A 561 39.72 -12.95 -6.06
CA CYS A 561 39.39 -13.77 -7.22
C CYS A 561 40.66 -14.48 -7.70
N GLY A 562 40.63 -15.81 -7.75
CA GLY A 562 41.73 -16.65 -8.22
C GLY A 562 41.43 -17.27 -9.59
N ASN A 563 42.44 -17.33 -10.46
CA ASN A 563 42.36 -18.05 -11.74
C ASN A 563 42.72 -19.55 -11.60
N GLU A 564 42.73 -20.31 -12.70
CA GLU A 564 43.07 -21.75 -12.69
C GLU A 564 44.49 -22.07 -12.23
N LYS A 565 45.41 -21.09 -12.23
CA LYS A 565 46.78 -21.22 -11.72
C LYS A 565 46.90 -20.80 -10.25
N GLU A 566 45.77 -20.53 -9.58
CA GLU A 566 45.71 -19.99 -8.22
C GLU A 566 46.44 -18.64 -8.04
N GLU A 567 46.48 -17.82 -9.09
CA GLU A 567 46.93 -16.43 -8.97
C GLU A 567 45.75 -15.56 -8.53
N TYR A 568 45.87 -14.88 -7.39
CA TYR A 568 44.79 -14.13 -6.76
C TYR A 568 44.90 -12.62 -6.97
N VAL A 569 43.77 -11.99 -7.27
CA VAL A 569 43.60 -10.52 -7.30
C VAL A 569 42.59 -10.13 -6.22
N ASN A 570 42.90 -9.12 -5.42
CA ASN A 570 41.93 -8.55 -4.47
C ASN A 570 40.84 -7.82 -5.24
N ILE A 571 39.58 -8.21 -5.02
CA ILE A 571 38.42 -7.64 -5.70
C ILE A 571 37.54 -6.78 -4.77
N LEU A 572 37.66 -6.95 -3.46
CA LEU A 572 36.86 -6.23 -2.48
C LEU A 572 37.60 -6.13 -1.14
N SER A 573 37.64 -4.93 -0.59
CA SER A 573 38.10 -4.66 0.77
C SER A 573 37.03 -3.91 1.56
N VAL A 574 36.46 -4.57 2.56
CA VAL A 574 35.50 -3.95 3.48
C VAL A 574 36.26 -3.40 4.68
N THR A 575 36.36 -2.07 4.75
CA THR A 575 37.12 -1.34 5.78
C THR A 575 36.23 -0.73 6.86
N GLU A 576 34.92 -0.79 6.70
CA GLU A 576 33.96 -0.28 7.68
C GLU A 576 33.21 -1.43 8.37
N ASN A 577 33.23 -1.43 9.69
CA ASN A 577 32.60 -2.47 10.48
C ASN A 577 31.11 -2.17 10.73
N LYS A 578 30.21 -2.90 10.06
CA LYS A 578 28.74 -2.73 10.12
C LYS A 578 28.01 -4.06 10.23
N THR A 579 27.00 -4.13 11.11
CA THR A 579 26.08 -5.26 11.27
C THR A 579 24.93 -5.17 10.27
N GLN A 580 24.79 -6.18 9.40
CA GLN A 580 23.73 -6.23 8.39
C GLN A 580 23.38 -7.69 8.09
N GLN A 581 22.08 -8.03 8.06
CA GLN A 581 21.64 -9.40 7.77
C GLN A 581 21.96 -9.82 6.32
N GLN A 582 22.09 -8.86 5.42
CA GLN A 582 22.48 -9.07 4.03
C GLN A 582 23.48 -8.00 3.62
N LYS A 583 24.56 -8.41 2.93
CA LYS A 583 25.54 -7.51 2.32
C LYS A 583 25.59 -7.75 0.82
N THR A 584 25.39 -6.70 0.02
CA THR A 584 25.45 -6.75 -1.44
C THR A 584 26.58 -5.86 -1.94
N PHE A 585 27.41 -6.41 -2.82
CA PHE A 585 28.52 -5.72 -3.46
C PHE A 585 28.29 -5.76 -4.98
N THR A 586 28.62 -4.66 -5.66
CA THR A 586 28.53 -4.55 -7.11
C THR A 586 29.83 -3.98 -7.63
N PHE A 587 30.29 -4.52 -8.75
CA PHE A 587 31.56 -4.24 -9.39
C PHE A 587 31.33 -3.52 -10.72
N ASP A 588 32.32 -2.74 -11.15
CA ASP A 588 32.32 -1.99 -12.40
C ASP A 588 32.68 -2.84 -13.62
N LYS A 589 33.14 -4.07 -13.39
CA LYS A 589 33.48 -5.06 -14.41
C LYS A 589 33.03 -6.46 -13.97
N ILE A 590 33.00 -7.36 -14.95
CA ILE A 590 32.78 -8.78 -14.72
C ILE A 590 34.10 -9.41 -14.27
N TYR A 591 34.06 -10.12 -13.14
CA TYR A 591 35.14 -10.98 -12.67
C TYR A 591 34.90 -12.41 -13.12
N GLU A 592 35.98 -13.09 -13.50
CA GLU A 592 36.00 -14.51 -13.87
C GLU A 592 36.90 -15.26 -12.89
N CYS A 593 36.30 -16.04 -12.00
CA CYS A 593 37.01 -16.65 -10.88
C CYS A 593 36.86 -18.18 -10.90
N LYS A 594 37.98 -18.90 -10.91
CA LYS A 594 38.02 -20.33 -10.59
C LYS A 594 37.95 -20.54 -9.08
N TYR A 595 38.54 -19.62 -8.32
CA TYR A 595 38.56 -19.64 -6.86
C TYR A 595 38.06 -18.32 -6.28
N ILE A 596 37.33 -18.40 -5.16
CA ILE A 596 37.12 -17.25 -4.28
C ILE A 596 37.77 -17.53 -2.95
N LYS A 597 38.52 -16.55 -2.45
CA LYS A 597 39.07 -16.55 -1.09
C LYS A 597 38.55 -15.32 -0.34
N MET A 598 38.05 -15.51 0.88
CA MET A 598 37.66 -14.45 1.79
C MET A 598 38.47 -14.53 3.08
N ASP A 599 39.21 -13.46 3.39
CA ASP A 599 39.94 -13.30 4.64
C ASP A 599 39.13 -12.41 5.59
N VAL A 600 38.40 -13.05 6.52
CA VAL A 600 37.51 -12.38 7.47
C VAL A 600 38.28 -12.03 8.73
N GLN A 601 38.41 -10.74 9.02
CA GLN A 601 39.21 -10.23 10.15
C GLN A 601 38.43 -10.25 11.47
N ASN A 602 37.10 -10.13 11.43
CA ASN A 602 36.25 -10.21 12.61
C ASN A 602 34.78 -10.45 12.23
N ASN A 603 33.98 -10.90 13.20
CA ASN A 603 32.52 -10.75 13.17
C ASN A 603 32.14 -9.29 13.52
N ALA A 604 31.12 -8.75 12.86
CA ALA A 604 30.77 -7.33 12.97
C ALA A 604 30.31 -6.92 14.38
N ALA A 605 29.59 -7.81 15.08
CA ALA A 605 29.13 -7.60 16.45
C ALA A 605 30.16 -8.05 17.52
N GLY A 606 31.36 -8.48 17.10
CA GLY A 606 32.42 -8.94 18.02
C GLY A 606 32.22 -10.38 18.54
N ASN A 607 31.33 -11.16 17.92
CA ASN A 607 31.15 -12.56 18.28
C ASN A 607 32.38 -13.40 17.93
N LYS A 608 32.62 -14.48 18.69
CA LYS A 608 33.71 -15.45 18.45
C LYS A 608 33.31 -16.58 17.51
N TYR A 609 32.51 -16.26 16.50
CA TYR A 609 32.06 -17.17 15.46
C TYR A 609 31.67 -16.36 14.21
N VAL A 610 31.68 -17.04 13.08
CA VAL A 610 31.11 -16.59 11.81
C VAL A 610 29.97 -17.52 11.40
N VAL A 611 28.91 -16.93 10.86
CA VAL A 611 27.83 -17.64 10.19
C VAL A 611 27.78 -17.14 8.75
N LEU A 612 27.52 -18.02 7.81
CA LEU A 612 27.18 -17.65 6.44
C LEU A 612 25.98 -18.49 6.05
N GLN A 613 24.87 -17.83 5.79
CA GLN A 613 23.62 -18.48 5.42
C GLN A 613 23.54 -18.70 3.92
N ASP A 614 24.02 -17.75 3.12
CA ASP A 614 24.02 -17.89 1.67
C ASP A 614 25.12 -17.01 1.05
N PHE A 615 25.74 -17.49 -0.02
CA PHE A 615 26.75 -16.77 -0.80
C PHE A 615 26.42 -16.84 -2.28
N ASN A 616 25.78 -15.77 -2.74
CA ASN A 616 25.23 -15.67 -4.08
C ASN A 616 26.10 -14.80 -4.97
N MET A 617 26.38 -15.30 -6.16
CA MET A 617 27.05 -14.56 -7.23
C MET A 617 26.05 -14.23 -8.33
N PHE A 618 26.08 -12.98 -8.73
CA PHE A 618 25.20 -12.43 -9.74
C PHE A 618 25.98 -11.80 -10.88
N LEU A 619 25.44 -11.95 -12.07
CA LEU A 619 25.75 -11.10 -13.20
C LEU A 619 24.58 -10.16 -13.47
N SER A 620 24.87 -8.86 -13.46
CA SER A 620 23.94 -7.76 -13.57
C SER A 620 23.95 -7.21 -14.99
N GLN A 621 23.00 -7.62 -15.81
CA GLN A 621 22.92 -7.20 -17.21
C GLN A 621 21.92 -6.06 -17.38
N SER A 622 22.30 -5.04 -18.16
CA SER A 622 21.44 -3.89 -18.49
C SER A 622 21.20 -3.84 -19.99
N TYR A 623 19.94 -3.89 -20.42
CA TYR A 623 19.56 -3.81 -21.83
C TYR A 623 18.85 -2.50 -22.12
N LYS A 624 19.32 -1.76 -23.12
CA LYS A 624 18.80 -0.45 -23.55
C LYS A 624 17.67 -0.58 -24.58
N ASN A 625 17.76 -1.59 -25.45
CA ASN A 625 16.78 -1.84 -26.49
C ASN A 625 15.92 -3.03 -26.08
N LEU A 626 14.65 -2.80 -25.81
CA LEU A 626 13.69 -3.84 -25.41
C LEU A 626 12.61 -3.98 -26.46
N ALA A 627 12.34 -5.20 -26.88
CA ALA A 627 11.27 -5.48 -27.81
C ALA A 627 10.35 -6.60 -27.31
N LYS A 628 9.05 -6.36 -27.50
CA LYS A 628 8.02 -7.34 -27.22
C LYS A 628 7.91 -8.31 -28.40
N PRO A 629 8.00 -9.63 -28.19
CA PRO A 629 7.89 -10.58 -29.29
C PRO A 629 6.48 -10.65 -29.90
N THR A 630 5.45 -10.03 -29.32
CA THR A 630 4.14 -9.83 -29.99
C THR A 630 4.12 -8.64 -30.97
N ALA A 631 5.20 -7.88 -31.08
CA ALA A 631 5.26 -6.75 -32.01
C ALA A 631 5.25 -7.24 -33.47
N LYS A 632 4.69 -6.45 -34.38
CA LYS A 632 4.59 -6.80 -35.83
C LYS A 632 5.94 -7.05 -36.52
N THR A 633 7.04 -6.63 -35.90
CA THR A 633 8.41 -6.84 -36.39
C THR A 633 8.95 -8.23 -36.08
N PHE A 634 8.21 -9.03 -35.30
CA PHE A 634 8.52 -10.42 -34.97
C PHE A 634 7.57 -11.34 -35.74
N ASN A 635 8.12 -12.42 -36.30
CA ASN A 635 7.37 -13.53 -36.83
C ASN A 635 7.32 -14.63 -35.77
N VAL A 636 6.15 -14.92 -35.22
CA VAL A 636 5.97 -15.85 -34.10
C VAL A 636 5.05 -16.99 -34.51
N ILE A 637 5.51 -18.23 -34.33
CA ILE A 637 4.80 -19.46 -34.70
C ILE A 637 4.73 -20.38 -33.48
N GLY A 638 3.56 -20.94 -33.19
CA GLY A 638 3.36 -21.92 -32.12
C GLY A 638 3.32 -21.33 -30.70
N PHE A 639 2.99 -20.04 -30.56
CA PHE A 639 2.81 -19.37 -29.27
C PHE A 639 1.43 -18.73 -29.16
N LYS A 640 0.84 -18.78 -27.97
CA LYS A 640 -0.34 -18.01 -27.61
C LYS A 640 0.04 -16.84 -26.71
N THR A 641 -0.71 -15.76 -26.82
CA THR A 641 -0.56 -14.57 -25.98
C THR A 641 -1.45 -14.69 -24.75
N LYS A 642 -0.91 -14.39 -23.57
CA LYS A 642 -1.63 -14.40 -22.29
C LYS A 642 -1.42 -13.09 -21.54
N SER A 643 -2.48 -12.59 -20.92
CA SER A 643 -2.39 -11.46 -19.98
C SER A 643 -1.67 -11.90 -18.70
N ALA A 644 -0.59 -11.22 -18.34
CA ALA A 644 0.25 -11.53 -17.19
C ALA A 644 0.72 -10.25 -16.52
N LEU A 645 0.07 -9.86 -15.42
CA LEU A 645 0.42 -8.63 -14.68
C LEU A 645 1.86 -8.71 -14.13
N GLY A 646 2.63 -7.63 -14.29
CA GLY A 646 4.02 -7.53 -13.81
C GLY A 646 5.08 -7.88 -14.86
N TYR A 647 4.68 -8.39 -16.03
CA TYR A 647 5.55 -8.67 -17.17
C TYR A 647 5.64 -7.45 -18.12
N PHE A 648 6.55 -7.45 -19.10
CA PHE A 648 6.73 -6.36 -20.04
C PHE A 648 5.43 -6.11 -20.84
N GLU A 649 4.86 -4.92 -20.66
CA GLU A 649 3.52 -4.59 -21.17
C GLU A 649 2.40 -5.57 -20.73
N ASN A 650 2.57 -6.24 -19.59
CA ASN A 650 1.64 -7.20 -18.99
C ASN A 650 1.25 -8.39 -19.88
N VAL A 651 2.18 -8.88 -20.70
CA VAL A 651 1.91 -9.97 -21.65
C VAL A 651 3.00 -11.03 -21.60
N LEU A 652 2.59 -12.29 -21.72
CA LEU A 652 3.48 -13.45 -21.82
C LEU A 652 3.12 -14.28 -23.05
N LEU A 653 4.13 -14.70 -23.82
CA LEU A 653 3.99 -15.67 -24.90
C LEU A 653 4.26 -17.07 -24.35
N GLU A 654 3.26 -17.93 -24.35
CA GLU A 654 3.39 -19.34 -23.93
C GLU A 654 3.36 -20.21 -25.19
N ASN A 655 4.30 -21.14 -25.35
CA ASN A 655 4.23 -22.07 -26.49
C ASN A 655 3.00 -22.99 -26.38
N GLU A 656 2.38 -23.28 -27.51
CA GLU A 656 1.12 -24.04 -27.55
C GLU A 656 1.33 -25.54 -27.36
N LYS A 657 2.51 -26.05 -27.73
CA LYS A 657 2.90 -27.47 -27.60
C LYS A 657 4.36 -27.60 -27.19
N ALA A 658 4.66 -28.62 -26.38
CA ALA A 658 6.02 -28.87 -25.91
C ALA A 658 7.00 -29.12 -27.07
N GLY A 659 8.16 -28.49 -27.04
CA GLY A 659 9.19 -28.62 -28.08
C GLY A 659 8.85 -27.93 -29.39
N GLU A 660 7.67 -27.31 -29.52
CA GLU A 660 7.27 -26.56 -30.70
C GLU A 660 7.26 -25.05 -30.38
N GLY A 661 7.68 -24.24 -31.35
CA GLY A 661 7.67 -22.79 -31.26
C GLY A 661 8.85 -22.16 -31.98
N GLN A 662 8.61 -21.09 -32.73
CA GLN A 662 9.66 -20.32 -33.40
C GLN A 662 9.38 -18.82 -33.33
N ILE A 663 10.41 -18.02 -33.07
CA ILE A 663 10.37 -16.56 -33.08
C ILE A 663 11.50 -16.06 -34.00
N GLU A 664 11.15 -15.28 -35.01
CA GLU A 664 12.11 -14.68 -35.94
C GLU A 664 12.01 -13.15 -35.93
N PHE A 665 13.15 -12.47 -35.96
CA PHE A 665 13.20 -11.01 -36.00
C PHE A 665 14.55 -10.52 -36.52
N LYS A 666 14.62 -9.24 -36.89
CA LYS A 666 15.88 -8.55 -37.20
C LYS A 666 16.25 -7.62 -36.07
N MET A 667 17.54 -7.56 -35.73
CA MET A 667 18.08 -6.63 -34.75
C MET A 667 19.38 -6.00 -35.23
N LYS A 668 19.73 -4.85 -34.67
CA LYS A 668 21.06 -4.24 -34.83
C LYS A 668 21.74 -4.20 -33.45
N GLY A 669 22.97 -4.68 -33.37
CA GLY A 669 23.78 -4.74 -32.15
C GLY A 669 24.68 -5.99 -32.13
N SER A 670 25.28 -6.28 -30.99
CA SER A 670 26.22 -7.39 -30.79
C SER A 670 25.81 -8.36 -29.67
N LYS A 671 24.66 -8.13 -29.01
CA LYS A 671 24.26 -8.86 -27.81
C LYS A 671 22.75 -9.06 -27.70
N LEU A 672 22.34 -10.24 -27.24
CA LEU A 672 20.95 -10.65 -27.06
C LEU A 672 20.72 -11.22 -25.66
N GLY A 673 19.64 -10.79 -25.00
CA GLY A 673 19.07 -11.44 -23.82
C GLY A 673 17.61 -11.86 -24.04
N VAL A 674 17.25 -13.09 -23.65
CA VAL A 674 15.87 -13.61 -23.75
C VAL A 674 15.29 -13.78 -22.36
N PHE A 675 14.08 -13.25 -22.12
CA PHE A 675 13.47 -13.22 -20.80
C PHE A 675 12.09 -13.87 -20.76
N GLY A 676 11.74 -14.45 -19.63
CA GLY A 676 10.41 -15.01 -19.41
C GLY A 676 10.21 -15.60 -18.02
N GLU A 677 9.22 -16.47 -17.87
CA GLU A 677 8.92 -17.16 -16.62
C GLU A 677 9.65 -18.50 -16.53
N TYR A 678 10.50 -18.69 -15.52
CA TYR A 678 11.11 -19.98 -15.25
C TYR A 678 10.14 -20.88 -14.45
N ARG A 679 9.88 -22.10 -14.91
CA ARG A 679 9.10 -23.12 -14.17
C ARG A 679 9.86 -24.44 -14.14
N GLY A 680 9.65 -25.27 -13.11
CA GLY A 680 10.20 -26.62 -13.09
C GLY A 680 9.76 -27.41 -14.33
N GLY A 681 10.72 -27.91 -15.12
CA GLY A 681 10.46 -28.55 -16.42
C GLY A 681 10.39 -27.59 -17.62
N MET A 682 10.94 -26.38 -17.49
CA MET A 682 11.08 -25.44 -18.60
C MET A 682 11.90 -26.06 -19.74
N GLY A 683 11.43 -25.80 -20.96
CA GLY A 683 12.05 -26.22 -22.20
C GLY A 683 13.33 -25.46 -22.57
N SER A 684 14.10 -26.01 -23.50
CA SER A 684 15.31 -25.37 -24.04
C SER A 684 15.06 -24.76 -25.43
N TRP A 685 15.95 -23.90 -25.89
CA TRP A 685 15.89 -23.27 -27.21
C TRP A 685 17.20 -23.40 -27.96
N THR A 686 17.14 -23.18 -29.26
CA THR A 686 18.29 -22.92 -30.12
C THR A 686 18.17 -21.54 -30.72
N LEU A 687 19.24 -20.75 -30.66
CA LEU A 687 19.35 -19.48 -31.37
C LEU A 687 20.22 -19.64 -32.62
N LEU A 688 19.76 -19.09 -33.73
CA LEU A 688 20.56 -18.89 -34.93
C LEU A 688 20.67 -17.39 -35.23
N VAL A 689 21.89 -16.94 -35.48
CA VAL A 689 22.26 -15.59 -35.93
C VAL A 689 22.79 -15.70 -37.35
N ASP A 690 22.06 -15.14 -38.30
CA ASP A 690 22.34 -15.26 -39.75
C ASP A 690 22.54 -16.72 -40.20
N GLY A 691 21.74 -17.62 -39.64
CA GLY A 691 21.76 -19.05 -39.95
C GLY A 691 22.86 -19.86 -39.25
N LYS A 692 23.65 -19.25 -38.36
CA LYS A 692 24.73 -19.92 -37.59
C LYS A 692 24.44 -19.86 -36.10
N ALA A 693 24.95 -20.84 -35.34
CA ALA A 693 24.88 -20.78 -33.89
C ALA A 693 25.83 -19.66 -33.39
N PRO A 694 25.35 -18.70 -32.57
CA PRO A 694 26.21 -17.68 -31.98
C PRO A 694 27.07 -18.25 -30.85
N THR A 695 27.99 -17.43 -30.35
CA THR A 695 28.68 -17.74 -29.10
C THR A 695 27.69 -17.54 -27.96
N MET A 696 27.40 -18.62 -27.24
CA MET A 696 26.66 -18.53 -25.98
C MET A 696 27.64 -17.99 -24.93
N ASP A 697 27.39 -16.78 -24.46
CA ASP A 697 28.24 -16.14 -23.45
C ASP A 697 27.89 -16.67 -22.05
N GLN A 698 26.58 -16.88 -21.80
CA GLN A 698 26.11 -17.47 -20.55
C GLN A 698 24.68 -18.03 -20.62
N GLU A 699 24.42 -19.07 -19.83
CA GLU A 699 23.10 -19.64 -19.56
C GLU A 699 22.79 -19.59 -18.07
N LEU A 700 21.51 -19.40 -17.71
CA LEU A 700 21.04 -19.49 -16.34
C LEU A 700 21.28 -20.90 -15.77
N GLN A 701 22.09 -20.99 -14.73
CA GLN A 701 22.50 -22.28 -14.16
C GLN A 701 21.54 -22.84 -13.09
N SER A 702 20.42 -22.17 -12.79
CA SER A 702 19.55 -22.54 -11.65
C SER A 702 18.17 -21.89 -11.68
N ASN A 703 17.21 -22.54 -11.01
CA ASN A 703 15.84 -22.03 -10.85
C ASN A 703 15.85 -20.73 -10.03
N SER A 704 15.10 -19.73 -10.47
CA SER A 704 14.83 -18.53 -9.68
C SER A 704 13.40 -18.56 -9.13
N ASN A 705 13.22 -18.20 -7.86
CA ASN A 705 11.89 -17.96 -7.27
C ASN A 705 11.28 -16.62 -7.76
N ILE A 706 12.00 -15.87 -8.62
CA ILE A 706 11.54 -14.61 -9.19
C ILE A 706 10.63 -14.90 -10.39
N GLN A 707 9.47 -14.25 -10.45
CA GLN A 707 8.47 -14.44 -11.52
C GLN A 707 9.03 -14.25 -12.95
N ARG A 708 10.10 -13.47 -13.12
CA ARG A 708 10.72 -13.18 -14.43
C ARG A 708 12.23 -13.37 -14.39
N THR A 709 12.78 -14.07 -15.38
CA THR A 709 14.16 -14.51 -15.41
C THR A 709 14.80 -14.25 -16.79
N LEU A 710 16.08 -13.91 -16.81
CA LEU A 710 16.92 -13.90 -18.02
C LEU A 710 17.44 -15.32 -18.25
N TYR A 711 17.08 -15.93 -19.37
CA TYR A 711 17.41 -17.33 -19.66
C TYR A 711 18.85 -17.50 -20.15
N GLN A 712 19.20 -16.77 -21.20
CA GLN A 712 20.47 -16.91 -21.90
C GLN A 712 20.92 -15.54 -22.42
N VAL A 713 22.23 -15.35 -22.43
CA VAL A 713 22.92 -14.21 -23.02
C VAL A 713 23.77 -14.71 -24.18
N PHE A 714 23.59 -14.10 -25.34
CA PHE A 714 24.33 -14.42 -26.55
C PHE A 714 25.11 -13.21 -27.02
N THR A 715 26.32 -13.46 -27.52
CA THR A 715 27.17 -12.45 -28.14
C THR A 715 27.52 -12.85 -29.56
N PHE A 716 27.65 -11.86 -30.42
CA PHE A 716 27.95 -11.99 -31.84
C PHE A 716 28.62 -10.69 -32.33
N ASP A 717 29.16 -10.70 -33.54
CA ASP A 717 29.80 -9.52 -34.12
C ASP A 717 28.82 -8.34 -34.17
N GLU A 718 29.31 -7.11 -34.00
CA GLU A 718 28.48 -5.90 -34.10
C GLU A 718 27.94 -5.74 -35.53
N GLY A 719 26.62 -5.69 -35.68
CA GLY A 719 26.01 -5.62 -37.01
C GLY A 719 24.49 -5.61 -37.01
N THR A 720 23.89 -5.86 -38.18
CA THR A 720 22.45 -6.11 -38.32
C THR A 720 22.23 -7.57 -38.66
N HIS A 721 21.49 -8.28 -37.82
CA HIS A 721 21.40 -9.74 -37.85
C HIS A 721 19.97 -10.23 -37.98
N ASN A 722 19.80 -11.37 -38.66
CA ASN A 722 18.58 -12.15 -38.64
C ASN A 722 18.65 -13.16 -37.50
N MET A 723 17.70 -13.08 -36.58
CA MET A 723 17.63 -13.90 -35.38
C MET A 723 16.50 -14.91 -35.52
N ILE A 724 16.79 -16.17 -35.22
CA ILE A 724 15.79 -17.25 -35.17
C ILE A 724 15.94 -18.00 -33.85
N LEU A 725 14.98 -17.82 -32.96
CA LEU A 725 14.83 -18.57 -31.71
C LEU A 725 13.86 -19.73 -31.95
N LYS A 726 14.29 -20.98 -31.74
CA LYS A 726 13.44 -22.17 -31.85
C LYS A 726 13.37 -22.93 -30.54
N VAL A 727 12.17 -23.27 -30.07
CA VAL A 727 12.02 -24.19 -28.95
C VAL A 727 12.55 -25.55 -29.40
N LYS A 728 13.39 -26.16 -28.57
CA LYS A 728 14.02 -27.47 -28.84
C LYS A 728 13.29 -28.59 -28.09
N GLU A 729 12.94 -28.36 -26.83
CA GLU A 729 12.21 -29.32 -26.00
C GLU A 729 11.34 -28.56 -24.97
N GLY A 730 10.36 -29.22 -24.36
CA GLY A 730 9.61 -28.68 -23.21
C GLY A 730 8.74 -27.44 -23.50
N PHE A 731 8.26 -26.81 -22.43
CA PHE A 731 7.43 -25.59 -22.51
C PHE A 731 8.25 -24.36 -22.16
N VAL A 732 8.02 -23.28 -22.89
CA VAL A 732 8.67 -22.02 -22.59
C VAL A 732 7.78 -20.81 -22.77
N ASN A 733 7.94 -19.90 -21.83
CA ASN A 733 7.23 -18.65 -21.73
C ASN A 733 8.21 -17.50 -22.03
N ILE A 734 7.91 -16.60 -22.96
CA ILE A 734 8.74 -15.43 -23.26
C ILE A 734 7.94 -14.15 -23.01
N ASP A 735 8.58 -13.20 -22.34
CA ASP A 735 8.04 -11.89 -22.06
C ASP A 735 8.68 -10.82 -22.98
N VAL A 736 9.99 -10.65 -22.91
CA VAL A 736 10.74 -9.64 -23.68
C VAL A 736 11.99 -10.22 -24.28
N VAL A 737 12.48 -9.54 -25.32
CA VAL A 737 13.83 -9.71 -25.86
C VAL A 737 14.59 -8.39 -25.65
N GLY A 738 15.76 -8.47 -25.03
CA GLY A 738 16.65 -7.33 -24.79
C GLY A 738 17.87 -7.38 -25.72
N PHE A 739 18.29 -6.21 -26.17
CA PHE A 739 19.46 -6.01 -27.02
C PHE A 739 20.32 -4.86 -26.51
N GLU A 740 21.61 -4.93 -26.80
CA GLU A 740 22.56 -3.83 -26.66
C GLU A 740 22.99 -3.32 -28.04
#